data_AF-A0A3N0Z231-F1
#
_entry.id   AF-A0A3N0Z231-F1
#
_cell.length_a   1.000
_cell.length_b   1.000
_cell.length_c   1.000
_cell.angle_alpha   90.00
_cell.angle_beta   90.00
_cell.angle_gamma   90.00
#
_symmetry.space_group_name_H-M   'P 1'
#
loop_
_entity.id
_entity.type
_entity.pdbx_description
1 polymer ?
#
loop_
_entity_poly.entity_id
_entity_poly.type
_entity_poly.pdbx_seq_one_letter_code
_entity_poly.pdbx_strand_id
1 'polypeptide(L)'
;MAASLLLLCLFCLGSVKAGKLLVVPSDGSHWTGMRPLVEELGLRGNQVVVVIPEASLSMGPSQHTTTLTYPVPYTKTQLQEQVNSGVTTLTSTDLSTDVARFQSFVNTLDLLNVLITRNAEGLLSNKTLMKKLQDYNFDAILTDPFETVGPIAAEYLSIPAIYIQTSHPCGVDALASQCPNPASYVPQPLTHFTDHMNLWQRSVNLVRTLFQPMACRRMFARADEIASHVLQRKTSMVEIMSRAALWFVHSDFAFAFPRPLMPNMIIVGGMDSKKAKPLSQVTEAGKLLVVPSDGSHWLGMKPIVEELGRRGNQVVVVIPEASLSMGPSQNTTTLTFPVNYTKAELHALLEGSLTTILSIDISSDLSKFLLFFYQMNLIQSFIVRNAEGLLFNEDLMKKLRDYSFDAILTDPFEPIGVIVSEYLSIPAIYMQINLPCGVDILASQCPSPPSYVPQRNTHFTDQMNLWQRSVNLVRTLLQPMACRYMYTYADEIASRVLQRKSSMVEIMGRAALWFMRFDFAFEFPRPLMPNMVMIGGMATKKPKPLSQRGHEMLVLVPETSVLIRTSGNYTTNSFRVPYTLAELNASLDPLKKSGFEKPPQFNDIFENLGNLMHFTDMQVKGCEGLLYDEPLMKSLRETEFDVLLTDPFLPCRPIIASSFSLPAIYFLRGIPCWLDESAAQCPSPPSFVPRLFTSYSDKMTFPQRARNTLMKVFERFLCRILFASFDELASRYLQKDTTYEELLGLGAVWLHRYDFTFEFPKPQMPNMVQIGGINCAKRGPLTKLEKATVRDFFFCNTIDKMAAVWLLLSLFFLGSAEAGKLLVIPSDGSHWLGMKPIVEELGRRGSQVVVVIPEASLSMGPSQNTTTFPVNYTKAELHALLEGGLTTILSIDLSSDLSKFLLFFYQLNFLQSFIVRNAEGLLFNEDLMKKLRDYSFDAILTDPFEPIGVIVSEYLSIPAIYMQINLPCGVDTLASQCPSPPSYVPQRNTHFTVQMNLWQRFVNLVRTLLQPMACRYMHTYADEIASRVLQRKTSMVEIMGRAALWFMRFDFAFEFPRPLMPNMVMIGGMATKNPKPLSQVSSHKYICMQLNVHLH
;
A
#
# COMPACT_ATOMS: atom_id res chain seq x y z
N MET A 1 -47.74 0.54 -17.58
CA MET A 1 -46.65 0.07 -16.68
C MET A 1 -45.56 -0.68 -17.41
N ALA A 2 -45.82 -1.82 -18.08
CA ALA A 2 -44.78 -2.57 -18.80
C ALA A 2 -44.11 -1.79 -19.96
N ALA A 3 -44.89 -1.03 -20.74
CA ALA A 3 -44.35 -0.16 -21.80
C ALA A 3 -43.53 1.03 -21.26
N SER A 4 -43.91 1.56 -20.09
CA SER A 4 -43.20 2.63 -19.39
C SER A 4 -41.89 2.13 -18.78
N LEU A 5 -41.87 0.88 -18.29
CA LEU A 5 -40.65 0.20 -17.84
C LEU A 5 -39.70 -0.10 -19.00
N LEU A 6 -40.21 -0.47 -20.18
CA LEU A 6 -39.38 -0.69 -21.38
C LEU A 6 -38.75 0.61 -21.88
N LEU A 7 -39.50 1.73 -21.87
CA LEU A 7 -38.97 3.05 -22.18
C LEU A 7 -37.92 3.50 -21.13
N LEU A 8 -38.17 3.28 -19.84
CA LEU A 8 -37.19 3.59 -18.79
C LEU A 8 -35.93 2.72 -18.88
N CYS A 9 -36.04 1.44 -19.23
CA CYS A 9 -34.86 0.58 -19.48
C CYS A 9 -34.04 1.05 -20.68
N LEU A 10 -34.68 1.62 -21.71
CA LEU A 10 -33.99 2.25 -22.84
C LEU A 10 -33.31 3.59 -22.47
N PHE A 11 -33.85 4.33 -21.50
CA PHE A 11 -33.23 5.55 -20.95
C PHE A 11 -32.16 5.28 -19.87
N CYS A 12 -32.22 4.12 -19.19
CA CYS A 12 -31.23 3.69 -18.19
C CYS A 12 -30.02 2.96 -18.79
N LEU A 13 -30.04 2.65 -20.09
CA LEU A 13 -28.82 2.54 -20.87
C LEU A 13 -28.21 3.94 -20.98
N GLY A 14 -27.56 4.39 -19.90
CA GLY A 14 -26.67 5.53 -19.99
C GLY A 14 -25.69 5.24 -21.10
N SER A 15 -25.88 5.88 -22.26
CA SER A 15 -24.86 5.96 -23.29
C SER A 15 -23.64 6.54 -22.60
N VAL A 16 -22.66 5.69 -22.28
CA VAL A 16 -21.32 6.16 -21.98
C VAL A 16 -20.89 6.80 -23.28
N LYS A 17 -21.02 8.13 -23.38
CA LYS A 17 -20.52 8.85 -24.54
C LYS A 17 -19.03 8.52 -24.62
N ALA A 18 -18.68 7.81 -25.69
CA ALA A 18 -17.32 7.60 -26.11
C ALA A 18 -16.58 8.94 -26.13
N GLY A 19 -15.47 9.04 -25.40
CA GLY A 19 -14.62 10.23 -25.46
C GLY A 19 -13.92 10.30 -26.81
N LYS A 20 -13.72 11.50 -27.33
CA LYS A 20 -12.90 11.76 -28.52
C LYS A 20 -11.48 12.07 -28.08
N LEU A 21 -10.53 11.21 -28.43
CA LEU A 21 -9.13 11.35 -28.01
C LEU A 21 -8.24 11.60 -29.24
N LEU A 22 -7.46 12.67 -29.20
CA LEU A 22 -6.37 12.90 -30.14
C LEU A 22 -5.11 12.23 -29.61
N VAL A 23 -4.38 11.51 -30.45
CA VAL A 23 -3.12 10.86 -30.09
C VAL A 23 -2.01 11.38 -30.99
N VAL A 24 -0.96 11.93 -30.39
CA VAL A 24 0.24 12.41 -31.10
C VAL A 24 1.45 11.67 -30.53
N PRO A 25 1.88 10.56 -31.14
CA PRO A 25 2.98 9.73 -30.65
C PRO A 25 4.36 10.27 -31.05
N SER A 26 5.39 9.80 -30.35
CA SER A 26 6.78 9.83 -30.85
C SER A 26 7.15 8.48 -31.46
N ASP A 27 8.02 8.47 -32.49
CA ASP A 27 8.46 7.28 -33.20
C ASP A 27 9.28 6.31 -32.31
N GLY A 28 9.49 5.08 -32.75
CA GLY A 28 10.37 4.11 -32.10
C GLY A 28 9.74 3.43 -30.87
N SER A 29 10.51 3.37 -29.78
CA SER A 29 10.11 2.72 -28.51
C SER A 29 8.95 3.44 -27.82
N HIS A 30 8.84 4.75 -28.01
CA HIS A 30 7.77 5.58 -27.44
C HIS A 30 6.40 5.19 -28.02
N TRP A 31 6.28 5.05 -29.34
CA TRP A 31 5.06 4.53 -29.97
C TRP A 31 4.78 3.08 -29.57
N THR A 32 5.81 2.24 -29.51
CA THR A 32 5.65 0.83 -29.11
C THR A 32 5.02 0.72 -27.72
N GLY A 33 5.46 1.54 -26.77
CA GLY A 33 4.91 1.64 -25.41
C GLY A 33 3.49 2.20 -25.32
N MET A 34 3.14 3.16 -26.18
CA MET A 34 1.84 3.84 -26.14
C MET A 34 0.75 3.10 -26.93
N ARG A 35 1.12 2.35 -27.99
CA ARG A 35 0.18 1.68 -28.90
C ARG A 35 -0.82 0.76 -28.21
N PRO A 36 -0.45 -0.11 -27.25
CA PRO A 36 -1.40 -1.02 -26.59
C PRO A 36 -2.51 -0.29 -25.82
N LEU A 37 -2.19 0.86 -25.22
CA LEU A 37 -3.15 1.72 -24.54
C LEU A 37 -4.11 2.39 -25.54
N VAL A 38 -3.56 2.90 -26.64
CA VAL A 38 -4.30 3.59 -27.71
C VAL A 38 -5.32 2.65 -28.38
N GLU A 39 -4.91 1.42 -28.70
CA GLU A 39 -5.79 0.41 -29.30
C GLU A 39 -6.89 -0.05 -28.35
N GLU A 40 -6.58 -0.21 -27.05
CA GLU A 40 -7.57 -0.56 -26.04
C GLU A 40 -8.62 0.53 -25.84
N LEU A 41 -8.20 1.80 -25.85
CA LEU A 41 -9.11 2.93 -25.74
C LEU A 41 -10.08 2.95 -26.93
N GLY A 42 -9.59 2.70 -28.15
CA GLY A 42 -10.42 2.56 -29.34
C GLY A 42 -11.39 1.38 -29.26
N LEU A 43 -10.90 0.21 -28.84
CA LEU A 43 -11.70 -1.01 -28.69
C LEU A 43 -12.85 -0.85 -27.68
N ARG A 44 -12.65 -0.06 -26.62
CA ARG A 44 -13.68 0.26 -25.61
C ARG A 44 -14.69 1.32 -26.07
N GLY A 45 -14.67 1.68 -27.35
CA GLY A 45 -15.64 2.55 -28.00
C GLY A 45 -15.24 4.01 -28.07
N ASN A 46 -14.07 4.44 -27.56
CA ASN A 46 -13.62 5.84 -27.70
C ASN A 46 -13.27 6.15 -29.16
N GLN A 47 -13.57 7.37 -29.61
CA GLN A 47 -13.16 7.82 -30.95
C GLN A 47 -11.71 8.29 -30.87
N VAL A 48 -10.77 7.40 -31.20
CA VAL A 48 -9.34 7.68 -31.13
C VAL A 48 -8.79 8.05 -32.51
N VAL A 49 -8.23 9.25 -32.63
CA VAL A 49 -7.58 9.74 -33.85
C VAL A 49 -6.08 9.86 -33.61
N VAL A 50 -5.28 9.06 -34.31
CA VAL A 50 -3.82 9.06 -34.22
C VAL A 50 -3.24 9.87 -35.37
N VAL A 51 -2.41 10.87 -35.08
CA VAL A 51 -1.76 11.72 -36.08
C VAL A 51 -0.27 11.39 -36.15
N ILE A 52 0.21 10.88 -37.28
CA ILE A 52 1.60 10.43 -37.47
C ILE A 52 2.25 11.10 -38.71
N PRO A 53 3.58 11.26 -38.76
CA PRO A 53 4.27 11.75 -39.96
C PRO A 53 4.20 10.74 -41.12
N GLU A 54 4.23 11.23 -42.36
CA GLU A 54 4.27 10.38 -43.58
C GLU A 54 5.51 9.49 -43.66
N ALA A 55 6.65 9.97 -43.15
CA ALA A 55 7.89 9.20 -43.04
C ALA A 55 8.15 8.83 -41.57
N SER A 56 8.04 7.54 -41.26
CA SER A 56 8.27 6.96 -39.93
C SER A 56 9.03 5.62 -39.98
N LEU A 57 9.76 5.32 -38.90
CA LEU A 57 10.48 4.07 -38.71
C LEU A 57 9.56 2.95 -38.22
N SER A 58 8.77 3.17 -37.16
CA SER A 58 7.95 2.15 -36.50
C SER A 58 6.45 2.46 -36.42
N MET A 59 6.02 3.69 -36.75
CA MET A 59 4.60 4.08 -36.67
C MET A 59 3.82 3.60 -37.90
N GLY A 60 2.59 3.15 -37.65
CA GLY A 60 1.68 2.66 -38.67
C GLY A 60 0.23 2.68 -38.16
N PRO A 61 -0.74 2.35 -39.02
CA PRO A 61 -2.15 2.34 -38.64
C PRO A 61 -2.41 1.35 -37.48
N SER A 62 -3.19 1.78 -36.49
CA SER A 62 -3.57 0.98 -35.32
C SER A 62 -5.01 0.50 -35.39
N GLN A 63 -5.27 -0.71 -34.89
CA GLN A 63 -6.62 -1.29 -34.88
C GLN A 63 -7.57 -0.45 -34.02
N HIS A 64 -8.83 -0.36 -34.42
CA HIS A 64 -9.87 0.41 -33.71
C HIS A 64 -9.57 1.92 -33.56
N THR A 65 -8.69 2.47 -34.40
CA THR A 65 -8.36 3.91 -34.43
C THR A 65 -8.45 4.50 -35.84
N THR A 66 -8.59 5.82 -35.94
CA THR A 66 -8.46 6.56 -37.20
C THR A 66 -7.05 7.13 -37.30
N THR A 67 -6.29 6.79 -38.33
CA THR A 67 -4.94 7.33 -38.53
C THR A 67 -4.96 8.46 -39.57
N LEU A 68 -4.36 9.60 -39.23
CA LEU A 68 -4.12 10.73 -40.13
C LEU A 68 -2.62 10.95 -40.30
N THR A 69 -2.20 11.30 -41.51
CA THR A 69 -0.79 11.58 -41.83
C THR A 69 -0.55 13.06 -42.11
N TYR A 70 0.68 13.54 -41.85
CA TYR A 70 1.13 14.87 -42.24
C TYR A 70 2.51 14.85 -42.90
N PRO A 71 2.78 15.77 -43.84
CA PRO A 71 4.05 15.80 -44.58
C PRO A 71 5.19 16.26 -43.69
N VAL A 72 6.38 15.67 -43.91
CA VAL A 72 7.62 15.99 -43.20
C VAL A 72 8.77 16.24 -44.19
N PRO A 73 9.77 17.08 -43.85
CA PRO A 73 10.80 17.53 -44.79
C PRO A 73 11.94 16.51 -45.02
N TYR A 74 11.75 15.24 -44.69
CA TYR A 74 12.78 14.20 -44.75
C TYR A 74 12.21 12.87 -45.24
N THR A 75 13.07 12.02 -45.81
CA THR A 75 12.71 10.66 -46.21
C THR A 75 12.97 9.65 -45.09
N LYS A 76 12.35 8.46 -45.17
CA LYS A 76 12.60 7.37 -44.21
C LYS A 76 14.07 6.95 -44.14
N THR A 77 14.78 6.97 -45.27
CA THR A 77 16.23 6.67 -45.33
C THR A 77 17.07 7.71 -44.61
N GLN A 78 16.78 9.00 -44.81
CA GLN A 78 17.46 10.09 -44.10
C GLN A 78 17.24 10.01 -42.58
N LEU A 79 16.02 9.69 -42.15
CA LEU A 79 15.70 9.49 -40.73
C LEU A 79 16.49 8.30 -40.15
N GLN A 80 16.54 7.17 -40.87
CA GLN A 80 17.27 5.98 -40.43
C GLN A 80 18.78 6.24 -40.31
N GLU A 81 19.39 6.93 -41.29
CA GLU A 81 20.80 7.31 -41.25
C GLU A 81 21.12 8.23 -40.07
N GLN A 82 20.25 9.21 -39.81
CA GLN A 82 20.42 10.14 -38.70
C GLN A 82 20.32 9.44 -37.34
N VAL A 83 19.36 8.52 -37.18
CA VAL A 83 19.24 7.67 -35.98
C VAL A 83 20.46 6.77 -35.82
N ASN A 84 20.91 6.10 -36.90
CA ASN A 84 22.08 5.22 -36.86
C ASN A 84 23.36 5.99 -36.49
N SER A 85 23.55 7.18 -37.06
CA SER A 85 24.66 8.07 -36.72
C SER A 85 24.63 8.46 -35.24
N GLY A 86 23.46 8.87 -34.74
CA GLY A 86 23.27 9.21 -33.32
C GLY A 86 23.57 8.05 -32.38
N VAL A 87 23.04 6.85 -32.67
CA VAL A 87 23.33 5.62 -31.92
C VAL A 87 24.83 5.29 -31.95
N THR A 88 25.47 5.40 -33.11
CA THR A 88 26.92 5.19 -33.22
C THR A 88 27.69 6.17 -32.34
N THR A 89 27.36 7.46 -32.38
CA THR A 89 28.01 8.47 -31.52
C THR A 89 27.81 8.16 -30.04
N LEU A 90 26.60 7.80 -29.60
CA LEU A 90 26.31 7.48 -28.21
C LEU A 90 27.06 6.22 -27.72
N THR A 91 27.10 5.17 -28.53
CA THR A 91 27.76 3.89 -28.20
C THR A 91 29.28 3.94 -28.23
N SER A 92 29.87 4.86 -29.00
CA SER A 92 31.32 5.06 -29.13
C SER A 92 31.90 6.15 -28.23
N THR A 93 31.05 6.87 -27.48
CA THR A 93 31.51 7.92 -26.57
C THR A 93 32.17 7.30 -25.32
N ASP A 94 33.33 7.82 -24.94
CA ASP A 94 33.99 7.44 -23.68
C ASP A 94 33.15 7.91 -22.46
N LEU A 95 32.77 6.97 -21.60
CA LEU A 95 32.01 7.21 -20.37
C LEU A 95 32.82 6.92 -19.09
N SER A 96 34.15 6.84 -19.21
CA SER A 96 35.06 6.50 -18.10
C SER A 96 35.10 7.58 -17.02
N THR A 97 34.97 8.86 -17.38
CA THR A 97 35.06 10.01 -16.46
C THR A 97 33.74 10.77 -16.34
N ASP A 98 33.54 11.46 -15.21
CA ASP A 98 32.34 12.28 -14.99
C ASP A 98 32.22 13.45 -15.98
N VAL A 99 33.36 13.99 -16.44
CA VAL A 99 33.42 15.04 -17.47
C VAL A 99 32.99 14.48 -18.82
N ALA A 100 33.50 13.31 -19.20
CA ALA A 100 33.12 12.69 -20.47
C ALA A 100 31.63 12.29 -20.48
N ARG A 101 31.10 11.80 -19.35
CA ARG A 101 29.66 11.58 -19.17
C ARG A 101 28.84 12.86 -19.30
N PHE A 102 29.32 13.97 -18.72
CA PHE A 102 28.64 15.26 -18.84
C PHE A 102 28.66 15.78 -20.29
N GLN A 103 29.79 15.64 -20.99
CA GLN A 103 29.89 15.99 -22.40
C GLN A 103 28.97 15.13 -23.27
N SER A 104 28.93 13.81 -23.00
CA SER A 104 28.00 12.88 -23.66
C SER A 104 26.54 13.29 -23.45
N PHE A 105 26.17 13.68 -22.22
CA PHE A 105 24.85 14.20 -21.93
C PHE A 105 24.51 15.45 -22.76
N VAL A 106 25.41 16.43 -22.82
CA VAL A 106 25.20 17.66 -23.63
C VAL A 106 25.06 17.33 -25.11
N ASN A 107 25.93 16.49 -25.66
CA ASN A 107 25.87 16.05 -27.06
C ASN A 107 24.55 15.32 -27.38
N THR A 108 24.05 14.53 -26.43
CA THR A 108 22.74 13.84 -26.55
C THR A 108 21.62 14.85 -26.67
N LEU A 109 21.60 15.90 -25.84
CA LEU A 109 20.56 16.94 -25.90
C LEU A 109 20.54 17.68 -27.25
N ASP A 110 21.71 17.96 -27.81
CA ASP A 110 21.83 18.64 -29.12
C ASP A 110 21.32 17.78 -30.27
N LEU A 111 21.65 16.49 -30.27
CA LEU A 111 21.11 15.53 -31.25
C LEU A 111 19.58 15.47 -31.18
N LEU A 112 19.04 15.37 -29.97
CA LEU A 112 17.61 15.27 -29.73
C LEU A 112 16.84 16.53 -30.15
N ASN A 113 17.40 17.72 -29.91
CA ASN A 113 16.80 19.00 -30.33
C ASN A 113 16.50 19.02 -31.84
N VAL A 114 17.43 18.52 -32.67
CA VAL A 114 17.24 18.45 -34.14
C VAL A 114 16.15 17.44 -34.54
N LEU A 115 16.07 16.31 -33.85
CA LEU A 115 15.08 15.26 -34.16
C LEU A 115 13.65 15.69 -33.79
N ILE A 116 13.49 16.37 -32.65
CA ILE A 116 12.19 16.69 -32.06
C ILE A 116 11.50 17.89 -32.75
N THR A 117 12.27 18.78 -33.41
CA THR A 117 11.73 20.05 -33.93
C THR A 117 11.21 19.97 -35.37
N ARG A 118 11.73 19.04 -36.18
CA ARG A 118 11.32 18.87 -37.58
C ARG A 118 9.86 18.41 -37.74
N ASN A 119 9.37 17.60 -36.80
CA ASN A 119 7.98 17.13 -36.78
C ASN A 119 7.00 18.25 -36.43
N ALA A 120 7.40 19.14 -35.51
CA ALA A 120 6.62 20.29 -35.11
C ALA A 120 6.37 21.26 -36.27
N GLU A 121 7.39 21.54 -37.09
CA GLU A 121 7.23 22.40 -38.27
C GLU A 121 6.28 21.78 -39.32
N GLY A 122 6.31 20.47 -39.52
CA GLY A 122 5.44 19.77 -40.49
C GLY A 122 3.95 19.83 -40.13
N LEU A 123 3.56 19.38 -38.93
CA LEU A 123 2.15 19.33 -38.53
C LEU A 123 1.56 20.72 -38.27
N LEU A 124 2.28 21.58 -37.52
CA LEU A 124 1.75 22.88 -37.10
C LEU A 124 1.67 23.89 -38.24
N SER A 125 2.44 23.73 -39.31
CA SER A 125 2.33 24.57 -40.51
C SER A 125 1.18 24.14 -41.44
N ASN A 126 0.68 22.91 -41.31
CA ASN A 126 -0.42 22.39 -42.11
C ASN A 126 -1.77 22.92 -41.64
N LYS A 127 -2.13 24.14 -42.09
CA LYS A 127 -3.37 24.82 -41.74
C LYS A 127 -4.63 23.98 -42.03
N THR A 128 -4.62 23.20 -43.10
CA THR A 128 -5.76 22.35 -43.49
C THR A 128 -5.98 21.23 -42.48
N LEU A 129 -4.91 20.53 -42.08
CA LEU A 129 -5.00 19.47 -41.09
C LEU A 129 -5.29 20.02 -39.70
N MET A 130 -4.67 21.14 -39.30
CA MET A 130 -4.95 21.77 -38.00
C MET A 130 -6.41 22.23 -37.88
N LYS A 131 -6.98 22.80 -38.95
CA LYS A 131 -8.42 23.12 -38.99
C LYS A 131 -9.28 21.87 -38.89
N LYS A 132 -8.93 20.80 -39.62
CA LYS A 132 -9.60 19.51 -39.52
C LYS A 132 -9.57 18.97 -38.08
N LEU A 133 -8.44 19.06 -37.38
CA LEU A 133 -8.31 18.64 -35.98
C LEU A 133 -9.15 19.49 -35.02
N GLN A 134 -9.31 20.80 -35.28
CA GLN A 134 -10.25 21.65 -34.54
C GLN A 134 -11.70 21.19 -34.73
N ASP A 135 -12.09 20.86 -35.96
CA ASP A 135 -13.46 20.44 -36.29
C ASP A 135 -13.87 19.12 -35.62
N TYR A 136 -12.91 18.26 -35.25
CA TYR A 136 -13.19 17.01 -34.53
C TYR A 136 -13.73 17.23 -33.10
N ASN A 137 -13.41 18.36 -32.47
CA ASN A 137 -13.76 18.71 -31.09
C ASN A 137 -13.37 17.62 -30.07
N PHE A 138 -12.07 17.39 -29.91
CA PHE A 138 -11.50 16.38 -29.00
C PHE A 138 -11.66 16.75 -27.52
N ASP A 139 -11.82 15.75 -26.65
CA ASP A 139 -11.93 15.93 -25.20
C ASP A 139 -10.57 16.02 -24.49
N ALA A 140 -9.55 15.37 -25.06
CA ALA A 140 -8.17 15.40 -24.58
C ALA A 140 -7.20 15.00 -25.69
N ILE A 141 -5.91 15.26 -25.46
CA ILE A 141 -4.80 14.76 -26.28
C ILE A 141 -3.88 13.90 -25.44
N LEU A 142 -3.60 12.68 -25.89
CA LEU A 142 -2.59 11.79 -25.34
C LEU A 142 -1.32 11.91 -26.20
N THR A 143 -0.22 12.34 -25.59
CA THR A 143 1.04 12.58 -26.31
C THR A 143 2.24 12.20 -25.48
N ASP A 144 3.33 11.85 -26.16
CA ASP A 144 4.63 11.73 -25.52
C ASP A 144 5.26 13.13 -25.37
N PRO A 145 5.70 13.57 -24.18
CA PRO A 145 6.32 14.89 -24.00
C PRO A 145 7.70 14.98 -24.67
N PHE A 146 8.34 13.85 -25.03
CA PHE A 146 9.54 13.84 -25.85
C PHE A 146 9.27 14.43 -27.24
N GLU A 147 8.09 14.18 -27.81
CA GLU A 147 7.66 14.77 -29.08
C GLU A 147 6.92 16.09 -28.83
N THR A 148 7.62 17.22 -29.05
CA THR A 148 7.12 18.55 -28.71
C THR A 148 5.89 18.98 -29.48
N VAL A 149 5.60 18.36 -30.64
CA VAL A 149 4.45 18.75 -31.46
C VAL A 149 3.11 18.52 -30.77
N GLY A 150 2.96 17.43 -30.01
CA GLY A 150 1.72 17.12 -29.31
C GLY A 150 1.38 18.11 -28.19
N PRO A 151 2.32 18.43 -27.26
CA PRO A 151 2.11 19.50 -26.29
C PRO A 151 1.76 20.86 -26.91
N ILE A 152 2.39 21.25 -28.04
CA ILE A 152 2.07 22.52 -28.72
C ILE A 152 0.67 22.46 -29.35
N ALA A 153 0.33 21.35 -30.01
CA ALA A 153 -0.99 21.14 -30.59
C ALA A 153 -2.09 21.16 -29.51
N ALA A 154 -1.83 20.61 -28.32
CA ALA A 154 -2.75 20.66 -27.18
C ALA A 154 -3.13 22.10 -26.82
N GLU A 155 -2.13 22.97 -26.71
CA GLU A 155 -2.35 24.36 -26.34
C GLU A 155 -2.97 25.17 -27.49
N TYR A 156 -2.62 24.89 -28.75
CA TYR A 156 -3.23 25.51 -29.93
C TYR A 156 -4.73 25.17 -30.05
N LEU A 157 -5.08 23.89 -29.81
CA LEU A 157 -6.46 23.41 -29.84
C LEU A 157 -7.23 23.72 -28.54
N SER A 158 -6.56 24.23 -27.51
CA SER A 158 -7.12 24.49 -26.18
C SER A 158 -7.71 23.26 -25.49
N ILE A 159 -7.16 22.06 -25.74
CA ILE A 159 -7.60 20.79 -25.16
C ILE A 159 -6.66 20.32 -24.03
N PRO A 160 -7.16 19.58 -23.01
CA PRO A 160 -6.33 19.03 -21.94
C PRO A 160 -5.29 18.02 -22.45
N ALA A 161 -4.02 18.18 -22.05
CA ALA A 161 -2.94 17.28 -22.42
C ALA A 161 -2.70 16.19 -21.36
N ILE A 162 -2.64 14.94 -21.82
CA ILE A 162 -2.23 13.76 -21.05
C ILE A 162 -0.87 13.33 -21.60
N TYR A 163 0.13 13.29 -20.73
CA TYR A 163 1.48 12.87 -21.09
C TYR A 163 1.73 11.43 -20.71
N ILE A 164 2.38 10.65 -21.58
CA ILE A 164 2.91 9.33 -21.25
C ILE A 164 4.42 9.35 -21.46
N GLN A 165 5.17 8.97 -20.43
CA GLN A 165 6.62 9.13 -20.44
C GLN A 165 7.30 8.07 -19.57
N THR A 166 8.32 7.40 -20.09
CA THR A 166 9.21 6.49 -19.33
C THR A 166 10.20 7.30 -18.49
N SER A 167 11.00 8.14 -19.15
CA SER A 167 11.96 9.09 -18.55
C SER A 167 12.32 10.15 -19.59
N HIS A 168 12.52 11.41 -19.17
CA HIS A 168 12.89 12.49 -20.10
C HIS A 168 14.38 12.82 -19.92
N PRO A 169 15.17 12.95 -21.01
CA PRO A 169 16.61 13.21 -20.93
C PRO A 169 16.97 14.43 -20.08
N CYS A 170 16.23 15.53 -20.21
CA CYS A 170 16.46 16.74 -19.40
C CYS A 170 15.68 16.76 -18.06
N GLY A 171 14.90 15.72 -17.74
CA GLY A 171 14.06 15.64 -16.53
C GLY A 171 12.93 16.67 -16.49
N VAL A 172 12.27 16.92 -17.64
CA VAL A 172 11.18 17.89 -17.75
C VAL A 172 9.97 17.51 -16.89
N ASP A 173 9.76 16.21 -16.63
CA ASP A 173 8.71 15.70 -15.75
C ASP A 173 8.81 16.36 -14.37
N ALA A 174 10.00 16.37 -13.76
CA ALA A 174 10.20 16.98 -12.44
C ALA A 174 10.03 18.51 -12.48
N LEU A 175 10.56 19.19 -13.51
CA LEU A 175 10.49 20.65 -13.62
C LEU A 175 9.07 21.16 -13.93
N ALA A 176 8.38 20.52 -14.88
CA ALA A 176 7.05 20.95 -15.32
C ALA A 176 5.97 20.61 -14.28
N SER A 177 6.03 19.41 -13.68
CA SER A 177 5.08 19.00 -12.63
C SER A 177 5.38 19.61 -11.27
N GLN A 178 6.59 20.15 -11.06
CA GLN A 178 7.11 20.58 -9.76
C GLN A 178 7.24 19.41 -8.75
N CYS A 179 7.33 18.18 -9.25
CA CYS A 179 7.57 16.99 -8.46
C CYS A 179 8.93 17.09 -7.72
N PRO A 180 8.98 16.89 -6.40
CA PRO A 180 10.23 16.89 -5.67
C PRO A 180 11.24 15.88 -6.24
N ASN A 181 12.46 16.33 -6.49
CA ASN A 181 13.56 15.48 -6.97
C ASN A 181 14.84 15.73 -6.14
N PRO A 182 14.97 15.18 -4.92
CA PRO A 182 16.04 15.54 -3.99
C PRO A 182 17.42 15.06 -4.46
N ALA A 183 18.32 16.00 -4.75
CA ALA A 183 19.67 15.70 -5.24
C ALA A 183 20.56 14.92 -4.25
N SER A 184 20.16 14.80 -2.99
CA SER A 184 20.92 14.10 -1.96
C SER A 184 20.83 12.57 -2.06
N TYR A 185 19.77 12.03 -2.66
CA TYR A 185 19.55 10.59 -2.79
C TYR A 185 18.84 10.16 -4.08
N VAL A 186 18.33 11.09 -4.91
CA VAL A 186 17.83 10.75 -6.25
C VAL A 186 18.92 11.09 -7.28
N PRO A 187 19.59 10.09 -7.87
CA PRO A 187 20.65 10.32 -8.83
C PRO A 187 20.09 10.84 -10.16
N GLN A 188 20.77 11.84 -10.73
CA GLN A 188 20.47 12.40 -12.05
C GLN A 188 20.82 11.40 -13.16
N PRO A 189 20.14 11.45 -14.31
CA PRO A 189 20.43 10.57 -15.44
C PRO A 189 21.92 10.60 -15.85
N LEU A 190 22.43 9.46 -16.33
CA LEU A 190 23.81 9.28 -16.81
C LEU A 190 24.92 9.56 -15.77
N THR A 191 24.61 9.49 -14.46
CA THR A 191 25.61 9.56 -13.39
C THR A 191 26.16 8.20 -12.95
N HIS A 192 25.40 7.11 -13.19
CA HIS A 192 25.61 5.77 -12.61
C HIS A 192 25.55 5.71 -11.09
N PHE A 193 25.10 6.77 -10.43
CA PHE A 193 24.95 6.78 -8.99
C PHE A 193 23.70 5.99 -8.59
N THR A 194 23.70 5.50 -7.36
CA THR A 194 22.55 4.87 -6.71
C THR A 194 21.94 5.84 -5.68
N ASP A 195 20.92 5.40 -4.95
CA ASP A 195 20.43 6.11 -3.76
C ASP A 195 21.46 6.18 -2.61
N HIS A 196 22.47 5.31 -2.64
CA HIS A 196 23.59 5.30 -1.71
C HIS A 196 24.81 6.09 -2.24
N MET A 197 24.67 7.41 -2.36
CA MET A 197 25.77 8.31 -2.74
C MET A 197 26.66 8.72 -1.56
N ASN A 198 27.98 8.72 -1.79
CA ASN A 198 28.94 9.40 -0.90
C ASN A 198 28.91 10.93 -1.09
N LEU A 199 29.66 11.68 -0.28
CA LEU A 199 29.62 13.15 -0.31
C LEU A 199 30.01 13.72 -1.68
N TRP A 200 31.04 13.18 -2.33
CA TRP A 200 31.45 13.63 -3.67
C TRP A 200 30.36 13.38 -4.72
N GLN A 201 29.80 12.18 -4.73
CA GLN A 201 28.70 11.82 -5.63
C GLN A 201 27.49 12.73 -5.42
N ARG A 202 27.13 13.03 -4.17
CA ARG A 202 26.07 13.99 -3.85
C ARG A 202 26.39 15.39 -4.36
N SER A 203 27.63 15.86 -4.24
CA SER A 203 28.05 17.16 -4.77
C SER A 203 27.92 17.21 -6.30
N VAL A 204 28.41 16.20 -7.01
CA VAL A 204 28.28 16.10 -8.48
C VAL A 204 26.80 16.04 -8.88
N ASN A 205 26.00 15.27 -8.15
CA ASN A 205 24.58 15.13 -8.40
C ASN A 205 23.79 16.44 -8.17
N LEU A 206 24.15 17.18 -7.12
CA LEU A 206 23.61 18.51 -6.84
C LEU A 206 23.95 19.48 -7.97
N VAL A 207 25.21 19.51 -8.41
CA VAL A 207 25.64 20.34 -9.54
C VAL A 207 24.81 20.00 -10.79
N ARG A 208 24.67 18.72 -11.13
CA ARG A 208 23.82 18.31 -12.28
C ARG A 208 22.36 18.73 -12.13
N THR A 209 21.81 18.65 -10.92
CA THR A 209 20.44 19.08 -10.63
C THR A 209 20.27 20.60 -10.85
N LEU A 210 21.27 21.40 -10.45
CA LEU A 210 21.27 22.85 -10.71
C LEU A 210 21.38 23.20 -12.21
N PHE A 211 22.04 22.35 -13.00
CA PHE A 211 22.13 22.50 -14.46
C PHE A 211 20.90 22.01 -15.22
N GLN A 212 19.98 21.29 -14.58
CA GLN A 212 18.80 20.69 -15.21
C GLN A 212 17.90 21.69 -15.96
N PRO A 213 17.57 22.88 -15.43
CA PRO A 213 16.76 23.86 -16.16
C PRO A 213 17.46 24.38 -17.43
N MET A 214 18.78 24.57 -17.37
CA MET A 214 19.58 24.97 -18.54
C MET A 214 19.61 23.86 -19.60
N ALA A 215 19.70 22.60 -19.16
CA ALA A 215 19.63 21.43 -20.05
C ALA A 215 18.29 21.37 -20.80
N CYS A 216 17.15 21.53 -20.10
CA CYS A 216 15.84 21.56 -20.78
C CYS A 216 15.70 22.77 -21.70
N ARG A 217 16.18 23.96 -21.30
CA ARG A 217 16.14 25.15 -22.17
C ARG A 217 16.97 24.97 -23.44
N ARG A 218 18.12 24.29 -23.35
CA ARG A 218 18.95 23.96 -24.51
C ARG A 218 18.26 22.96 -25.44
N MET A 219 17.66 21.91 -24.87
CA MET A 219 16.95 20.87 -25.63
C MET A 219 15.69 21.41 -26.33
N PHE A 220 14.95 22.32 -25.69
CA PHE A 220 13.70 22.86 -26.22
C PHE A 220 13.84 24.22 -26.93
N ALA A 221 15.05 24.78 -27.08
CA ALA A 221 15.25 26.14 -27.58
C ALA A 221 14.49 26.43 -28.88
N ARG A 222 14.56 25.51 -29.85
CA ARG A 222 13.87 25.66 -31.15
C ARG A 222 12.37 25.37 -31.06
N ALA A 223 11.95 24.44 -30.20
CA ALA A 223 10.54 24.17 -29.94
C ALA A 223 9.84 25.36 -29.26
N ASP A 224 10.54 26.07 -28.36
CA ASP A 224 10.07 27.29 -27.70
C ASP A 224 9.80 28.42 -28.73
N GLU A 225 10.67 28.57 -29.73
CA GLU A 225 10.49 29.51 -30.84
C GLU A 225 9.26 29.16 -31.69
N ILE A 226 9.14 27.89 -32.09
CA ILE A 226 8.00 27.39 -32.88
C ILE A 226 6.70 27.58 -32.12
N ALA A 227 6.65 27.16 -30.85
CA ALA A 227 5.49 27.30 -29.99
C ALA A 227 5.09 28.77 -29.83
N SER A 228 6.06 29.67 -29.63
CA SER A 228 5.79 31.10 -29.48
C SER A 228 5.23 31.73 -30.75
N HIS A 229 5.73 31.32 -31.92
CA HIS A 229 5.24 31.77 -33.22
C HIS A 229 3.83 31.23 -33.53
N VAL A 230 3.60 29.93 -33.31
CA VAL A 230 2.31 29.27 -33.59
C VAL A 230 1.20 29.75 -32.65
N LEU A 231 1.51 29.95 -31.37
CA LEU A 231 0.55 30.39 -30.35
C LEU A 231 0.45 31.92 -30.24
N GLN A 232 1.24 32.67 -31.01
CA GLN A 232 1.26 34.14 -31.02
C GLN A 232 1.49 34.77 -29.64
N ARG A 233 2.24 34.09 -28.77
CA ARG A 233 2.59 34.56 -27.42
C ARG A 233 3.93 33.95 -27.01
N LYS A 234 4.75 34.70 -26.26
CA LYS A 234 5.99 34.16 -25.72
C LYS A 234 5.69 33.05 -24.71
N THR A 235 6.15 31.84 -24.96
CA THR A 235 5.93 30.66 -24.12
C THR A 235 7.15 29.74 -24.16
N SER A 236 7.25 28.82 -23.20
CA SER A 236 8.23 27.73 -23.23
C SER A 236 7.55 26.37 -23.15
N MET A 237 8.23 25.32 -23.61
CA MET A 237 7.76 23.94 -23.52
C MET A 237 7.56 23.51 -22.06
N VAL A 238 8.45 23.93 -21.16
CA VAL A 238 8.30 23.67 -19.71
C VAL A 238 7.00 24.29 -19.17
N GLU A 239 6.66 25.50 -19.61
CA GLU A 239 5.41 26.14 -19.24
C GLU A 239 4.19 25.40 -19.81
N ILE A 240 4.22 25.02 -21.08
CA ILE A 240 3.14 24.24 -21.73
C ILE A 240 2.91 22.93 -20.97
N MET A 241 3.99 22.18 -20.70
CA MET A 241 3.93 20.89 -20.01
C MET A 241 3.52 21.03 -18.53
N SER A 242 3.76 22.18 -17.88
CA SER A 242 3.31 22.41 -16.51
C SER A 242 1.79 22.44 -16.34
N ARG A 243 1.05 22.55 -17.46
CA ARG A 243 -0.42 22.57 -17.51
C ARG A 243 -1.03 21.21 -17.84
N ALA A 244 -0.24 20.13 -17.77
CA ALA A 244 -0.70 18.76 -18.00
C ALA A 244 -1.94 18.46 -17.14
N ALA A 245 -2.92 17.80 -17.76
CA ALA A 245 -4.04 17.23 -17.03
C ALA A 245 -3.59 16.00 -16.21
N LEU A 246 -2.73 15.18 -16.81
CA LEU A 246 -2.26 13.93 -16.23
C LEU A 246 -0.91 13.51 -16.83
N TRP A 247 -0.07 12.86 -16.02
CA TRP A 247 1.20 12.25 -16.40
C TRP A 247 1.16 10.75 -16.11
N PHE A 248 1.31 9.94 -17.15
CA PHE A 248 1.56 8.51 -17.07
C PHE A 248 3.06 8.27 -17.07
N VAL A 249 3.60 7.89 -15.92
CA VAL A 249 5.01 7.50 -15.78
C VAL A 249 5.12 6.04 -16.16
N HIS A 250 5.56 5.74 -17.38
CA HIS A 250 5.72 4.38 -17.90
C HIS A 250 6.94 3.67 -17.28
N SER A 251 6.90 3.45 -15.97
CA SER A 251 7.91 2.71 -15.20
C SER A 251 7.18 1.89 -14.13
N ASP A 252 7.87 0.94 -13.50
CA ASP A 252 7.41 0.34 -12.24
C ASP A 252 8.09 1.06 -11.05
N PHE A 253 7.43 1.10 -9.89
CA PHE A 253 8.01 1.69 -8.67
C PHE A 253 9.27 0.92 -8.22
N ALA A 254 9.37 -0.37 -8.53
CA ALA A 254 10.53 -1.21 -8.23
C ALA A 254 11.81 -0.77 -8.98
N PHE A 255 11.67 -0.02 -10.08
CA PHE A 255 12.80 0.53 -10.84
C PHE A 255 13.05 2.01 -10.58
N ALA A 256 12.19 2.67 -9.81
CA ALA A 256 12.31 4.10 -9.49
C ALA A 256 12.99 4.31 -8.15
N PHE A 257 13.76 5.39 -8.03
CA PHE A 257 14.26 5.84 -6.73
C PHE A 257 13.11 6.40 -5.88
N PRO A 258 13.11 6.17 -4.56
CA PRO A 258 12.03 6.64 -3.69
C PRO A 258 11.96 8.16 -3.73
N ARG A 259 10.87 8.71 -4.29
CA ARG A 259 10.58 10.14 -4.29
C ARG A 259 9.06 10.36 -4.24
N PRO A 260 8.59 11.49 -3.67
CA PRO A 260 7.18 11.86 -3.75
C PRO A 260 6.76 12.03 -5.21
N LEU A 261 5.51 11.74 -5.53
CA LEU A 261 4.90 12.03 -6.83
C LEU A 261 3.76 13.02 -6.68
N MET A 262 3.50 13.78 -7.74
CA MET A 262 2.35 14.68 -7.78
C MET A 262 1.03 13.89 -7.96
N PRO A 263 -0.12 14.35 -7.43
CA PRO A 263 -1.39 13.61 -7.54
C PRO A 263 -1.84 13.33 -8.98
N ASN A 264 -1.42 14.15 -9.93
CA ASN A 264 -1.68 13.96 -11.36
C ASN A 264 -0.57 13.14 -12.07
N MET A 265 0.34 12.50 -11.35
CA MET A 265 1.35 11.57 -11.87
C MET A 265 1.02 10.13 -11.44
N ILE A 266 0.74 9.27 -12.41
CA ILE A 266 0.38 7.87 -12.20
C ILE A 266 1.47 6.98 -12.80
N ILE A 267 2.07 6.13 -11.97
CA ILE A 267 2.99 5.09 -12.40
C ILE A 267 2.19 4.01 -13.14
N VAL A 268 2.54 3.75 -14.41
CA VAL A 268 1.91 2.74 -15.27
C VAL A 268 3.00 1.83 -15.85
N GLY A 269 3.43 0.83 -15.08
CA GLY A 269 4.41 -0.18 -15.51
C GLY A 269 3.78 -1.33 -16.30
N GLY A 270 4.57 -2.01 -17.15
CA GLY A 270 4.18 -3.29 -17.75
C GLY A 270 3.15 -3.24 -18.88
N MET A 271 2.90 -2.08 -19.51
CA MET A 271 1.89 -1.94 -20.57
C MET A 271 2.23 -2.69 -21.87
N ASP A 272 3.51 -2.99 -22.11
CA ASP A 272 4.00 -3.76 -23.27
C ASP A 272 3.81 -5.28 -23.13
N SER A 273 3.28 -5.73 -21.99
CA SER A 273 3.00 -7.14 -21.75
C SER A 273 1.89 -7.68 -22.65
N LYS A 274 1.99 -8.94 -23.08
CA LYS A 274 0.92 -9.60 -23.80
C LYS A 274 -0.33 -9.67 -22.92
N LYS A 275 -1.45 -9.12 -23.40
CA LYS A 275 -2.75 -9.22 -22.71
C LYS A 275 -3.14 -10.68 -22.53
N ALA A 276 -3.45 -11.04 -21.30
CA ALA A 276 -4.14 -12.28 -20.99
C ALA A 276 -5.50 -12.31 -21.71
N LYS A 277 -5.95 -13.50 -22.13
CA LYS A 277 -7.30 -13.64 -22.70
C LYS A 277 -8.33 -13.22 -21.62
N PRO A 278 -9.18 -12.21 -21.89
CA PRO A 278 -10.15 -11.76 -20.90
C PRO A 278 -11.14 -12.89 -20.58
N LEU A 279 -11.40 -13.10 -19.29
CA LEU A 279 -12.54 -13.89 -18.84
C LEU A 279 -13.82 -13.20 -19.34
N SER A 280 -14.79 -13.96 -19.85
CA SER A 280 -16.11 -13.42 -20.18
C SER A 280 -16.69 -12.68 -18.97
N GLN A 281 -17.43 -11.61 -19.19
CA GLN A 281 -18.04 -10.82 -18.13
C GLN A 281 -19.05 -11.70 -17.36
N VAL A 282 -18.63 -12.28 -16.23
CA VAL A 282 -19.48 -13.13 -15.38
C VAL A 282 -20.35 -12.21 -14.51
N THR A 283 -21.47 -11.78 -15.08
CA THR A 283 -22.62 -11.32 -14.29
C THR A 283 -23.53 -12.53 -14.11
N GLU A 284 -23.67 -13.00 -12.87
CA GLU A 284 -24.35 -14.25 -12.43
C GLU A 284 -23.46 -15.51 -12.42
N ALA A 285 -23.74 -16.43 -11.50
CA ALA A 285 -22.91 -17.59 -11.14
C ALA A 285 -22.33 -18.39 -12.33
N GLY A 286 -21.01 -18.53 -12.39
CA GLY A 286 -20.30 -19.23 -13.48
C GLY A 286 -20.04 -20.72 -13.21
N LYS A 287 -19.73 -21.46 -14.27
CA LYS A 287 -19.32 -22.88 -14.22
C LYS A 287 -17.79 -23.00 -14.27
N LEU A 288 -17.19 -23.53 -13.20
CA LEU A 288 -15.75 -23.63 -13.07
C LEU A 288 -15.30 -25.10 -13.04
N LEU A 289 -14.33 -25.45 -13.88
CA LEU A 289 -13.62 -26.73 -13.82
C LEU A 289 -12.39 -26.60 -12.90
N VAL A 290 -12.16 -27.57 -12.04
CA VAL A 290 -10.98 -27.61 -11.16
C VAL A 290 -10.23 -28.91 -11.40
N VAL A 291 -8.95 -28.79 -11.78
CA VAL A 291 -8.03 -29.93 -11.93
C VAL A 291 -6.83 -29.68 -11.00
N PRO A 292 -6.86 -30.21 -9.77
CA PRO A 292 -5.81 -29.97 -8.79
C PRO A 292 -4.64 -30.98 -8.91
N SER A 293 -3.54 -30.68 -8.23
CA SER A 293 -2.46 -31.66 -7.94
C SER A 293 -2.57 -32.13 -6.48
N ASP A 294 -2.19 -33.38 -6.19
CA ASP A 294 -2.33 -33.95 -4.83
C ASP A 294 -1.43 -33.26 -3.80
N GLY A 295 -1.66 -33.59 -2.53
CA GLY A 295 -0.86 -33.14 -1.39
C GLY A 295 -1.09 -31.66 -1.04
N SER A 296 0.01 -30.96 -0.75
CA SER A 296 -0.01 -29.55 -0.34
C SER A 296 -0.62 -28.62 -1.39
N HIS A 297 -0.56 -29.00 -2.67
CA HIS A 297 -1.13 -28.27 -3.77
C HIS A 297 -2.66 -28.19 -3.64
N TRP A 298 -3.32 -29.34 -3.48
CA TRP A 298 -4.77 -29.43 -3.25
C TRP A 298 -5.21 -28.78 -1.93
N LEU A 299 -4.49 -29.01 -0.83
CA LEU A 299 -4.83 -28.43 0.47
C LEU A 299 -4.92 -26.89 0.43
N GLY A 300 -4.08 -26.24 -0.38
CA GLY A 300 -4.14 -24.80 -0.58
C GLY A 300 -5.26 -24.33 -1.52
N MET A 301 -5.66 -25.14 -2.50
CA MET A 301 -6.70 -24.79 -3.47
C MET A 301 -8.11 -25.03 -2.92
N LYS A 302 -8.30 -26.07 -2.11
CA LYS A 302 -9.60 -26.53 -1.60
C LYS A 302 -10.46 -25.42 -0.94
N PRO A 303 -9.92 -24.54 -0.07
CA PRO A 303 -10.74 -23.49 0.57
C PRO A 303 -11.36 -22.51 -0.43
N ILE A 304 -10.64 -22.17 -1.50
CA ILE A 304 -11.15 -21.27 -2.55
C ILE A 304 -12.23 -21.97 -3.36
N VAL A 305 -12.00 -23.24 -3.70
CA VAL A 305 -12.92 -24.08 -4.45
C VAL A 305 -14.27 -24.21 -3.71
N GLU A 306 -14.24 -24.46 -2.40
CA GLU A 306 -15.44 -24.55 -1.56
C GLU A 306 -16.15 -23.20 -1.40
N GLU A 307 -15.40 -22.10 -1.22
CA GLU A 307 -15.96 -20.76 -1.12
C GLU A 307 -16.60 -20.29 -2.42
N LEU A 308 -16.03 -20.64 -3.59
CA LEU A 308 -16.61 -20.36 -4.89
C LEU A 308 -17.94 -21.10 -5.07
N GLY A 309 -18.01 -22.36 -4.67
CA GLY A 309 -19.25 -23.14 -4.63
C GLY A 309 -20.29 -22.51 -3.70
N ARG A 310 -19.89 -22.11 -2.49
CA ARG A 310 -20.76 -21.44 -1.51
C ARG A 310 -21.36 -20.12 -2.03
N ARG A 311 -20.64 -19.41 -2.89
CA ARG A 311 -21.10 -18.16 -3.54
C ARG A 311 -22.04 -18.39 -4.73
N GLY A 312 -22.42 -19.64 -4.99
CA GLY A 312 -23.40 -20.01 -6.01
C GLY A 312 -22.79 -20.49 -7.33
N ASN A 313 -21.47 -20.54 -7.48
CA ASN A 313 -20.83 -21.04 -8.72
C ASN A 313 -20.98 -22.57 -8.83
N GLN A 314 -21.15 -23.07 -10.05
CA GLN A 314 -21.16 -24.51 -10.30
C GLN A 314 -19.71 -25.00 -10.46
N VAL A 315 -19.15 -25.57 -9.41
CA VAL A 315 -17.75 -26.02 -9.38
C VAL A 315 -17.66 -27.54 -9.54
N VAL A 316 -16.92 -27.99 -10.56
CA VAL A 316 -16.66 -29.42 -10.83
C VAL A 316 -15.17 -29.70 -10.61
N VAL A 317 -14.85 -30.60 -9.69
CA VAL A 317 -13.48 -30.98 -9.34
C VAL A 317 -13.18 -32.37 -9.90
N VAL A 318 -12.10 -32.53 -10.66
CA VAL A 318 -11.67 -33.81 -11.25
C VAL A 318 -10.43 -34.33 -10.52
N ILE A 319 -10.52 -35.51 -9.90
CA ILE A 319 -9.45 -36.10 -9.07
C ILE A 319 -9.17 -37.57 -9.46
N PRO A 320 -7.98 -38.13 -9.23
CA PRO A 320 -7.72 -39.55 -9.46
C PRO A 320 -8.44 -40.44 -8.43
N GLU A 321 -8.76 -41.68 -8.82
CA GLU A 321 -9.38 -42.69 -7.94
C GLU A 321 -8.52 -43.02 -6.71
N ALA A 322 -7.19 -43.07 -6.90
CA ALA A 322 -6.23 -43.24 -5.82
C ALA A 322 -5.53 -41.90 -5.56
N SER A 323 -5.67 -41.36 -4.34
CA SER A 323 -5.05 -40.10 -3.92
C SER A 323 -4.65 -40.12 -2.44
N LEU A 324 -3.69 -39.28 -2.07
CA LEU A 324 -3.19 -39.12 -0.71
C LEU A 324 -4.13 -38.25 0.11
N SER A 325 -4.47 -37.07 -0.43
CA SER A 325 -5.16 -35.99 0.30
C SER A 325 -6.42 -35.47 -0.40
N MET A 326 -6.67 -35.89 -1.65
CA MET A 326 -7.85 -35.47 -2.41
C MET A 326 -9.10 -36.24 -1.98
N GLY A 327 -10.23 -35.54 -1.96
CA GLY A 327 -11.52 -36.08 -1.57
C GLY A 327 -12.66 -35.11 -1.88
N PRO A 328 -13.92 -35.56 -1.76
CA PRO A 328 -15.07 -34.72 -2.06
C PRO A 328 -15.08 -33.45 -1.19
N SER A 329 -15.51 -32.33 -1.79
CA SER A 329 -15.50 -31.00 -1.17
C SER A 329 -16.91 -30.42 -1.08
N GLN A 330 -17.18 -29.63 -0.04
CA GLN A 330 -18.53 -29.10 0.20
C GLN A 330 -18.94 -28.13 -0.91
N ASN A 331 -20.22 -28.15 -1.29
CA ASN A 331 -20.79 -27.30 -2.34
C ASN A 331 -20.10 -27.42 -3.72
N THR A 332 -19.54 -28.59 -4.03
CA THR A 332 -18.90 -28.89 -5.33
C THR A 332 -19.32 -30.27 -5.85
N THR A 333 -19.16 -30.50 -7.16
CA THR A 333 -19.33 -31.83 -7.78
C THR A 333 -17.97 -32.46 -8.01
N THR A 334 -17.73 -33.68 -7.53
CA THR A 334 -16.46 -34.39 -7.73
C THR A 334 -16.59 -35.49 -8.77
N LEU A 335 -15.66 -35.54 -9.73
CA LEU A 335 -15.52 -36.59 -10.73
C LEU A 335 -14.18 -37.30 -10.53
N THR A 336 -14.15 -38.63 -10.73
CA THR A 336 -12.95 -39.44 -10.58
C THR A 336 -12.47 -40.01 -11.92
N PHE A 337 -11.17 -40.25 -12.06
CA PHE A 337 -10.57 -40.95 -13.20
C PHE A 337 -9.62 -42.08 -12.76
N PRO A 338 -9.53 -43.19 -13.54
CA PRO A 338 -8.74 -44.34 -13.17
C PRO A 338 -7.23 -44.08 -13.28
N VAL A 339 -6.46 -44.65 -12.34
CA VAL A 339 -4.99 -44.57 -12.30
C VAL A 339 -4.37 -45.95 -12.09
N ASN A 340 -3.20 -46.19 -12.70
CA ASN A 340 -2.49 -47.48 -12.66
C ASN A 340 -1.53 -47.57 -11.46
N TYR A 341 -2.04 -47.28 -10.26
CA TYR A 341 -1.34 -47.49 -8.98
C TYR A 341 -2.34 -47.48 -7.82
N THR A 342 -2.00 -48.16 -6.74
CA THR A 342 -2.76 -48.17 -5.49
C THR A 342 -2.28 -47.07 -4.52
N LYS A 343 -3.14 -46.70 -3.57
CA LYS A 343 -2.76 -45.75 -2.51
C LYS A 343 -1.56 -46.23 -1.68
N ALA A 344 -1.42 -47.54 -1.47
CA ALA A 344 -0.32 -48.13 -0.71
C ALA A 344 1.03 -48.01 -1.47
N GLU A 345 1.03 -48.28 -2.77
CA GLU A 345 2.22 -48.11 -3.63
C GLU A 345 2.67 -46.65 -3.71
N LEU A 346 1.71 -45.72 -3.79
CA LEU A 346 1.98 -44.28 -3.78
C LEU A 346 2.66 -43.84 -2.47
N HIS A 347 2.18 -44.32 -1.32
CA HIS A 347 2.80 -44.07 -0.02
C HIS A 347 4.23 -44.62 0.07
N ALA A 348 4.45 -45.87 -0.35
CA ALA A 348 5.77 -46.52 -0.30
C ALA A 348 6.80 -45.82 -1.21
N LEU A 349 6.38 -45.37 -2.40
CA LEU A 349 7.26 -44.65 -3.34
C LEU A 349 7.68 -43.29 -2.80
N LEU A 350 6.79 -42.56 -2.12
CA LEU A 350 7.11 -41.28 -1.48
C LEU A 350 8.04 -41.44 -0.28
N GLU A 351 7.80 -42.43 0.58
CA GLU A 351 8.65 -42.71 1.74
C GLU A 351 10.08 -43.09 1.33
N GLY A 352 10.22 -44.01 0.37
CA GLY A 352 11.53 -44.39 -0.18
C GLY A 352 12.28 -43.22 -0.84
N SER A 353 11.55 -42.35 -1.54
CA SER A 353 12.15 -41.16 -2.16
C SER A 353 12.60 -40.13 -1.13
N LEU A 354 11.83 -39.91 -0.06
CA LEU A 354 12.18 -39.00 1.03
C LEU A 354 13.45 -39.46 1.75
N THR A 355 13.59 -40.76 2.03
CA THR A 355 14.82 -41.30 2.65
C THR A 355 16.05 -41.06 1.77
N THR A 356 15.91 -41.22 0.45
CA THR A 356 17.01 -40.99 -0.51
C THR A 356 17.38 -39.51 -0.57
N ILE A 357 16.39 -38.60 -0.65
CA ILE A 357 16.61 -37.14 -0.65
C ILE A 357 17.33 -36.70 0.62
N LEU A 358 16.92 -37.21 1.78
CA LEU A 358 17.52 -36.87 3.07
C LEU A 358 18.95 -37.44 3.25
N SER A 359 19.30 -38.48 2.49
CA SER A 359 20.63 -39.10 2.54
C SER A 359 21.70 -38.41 1.68
N ILE A 360 21.30 -37.52 0.77
CA ILE A 360 22.24 -36.85 -0.15
C ILE A 360 22.93 -35.67 0.54
N ASP A 361 24.26 -35.69 0.58
CA ASP A 361 25.08 -34.58 1.10
C ASP A 361 25.00 -33.35 0.19
N ILE A 362 24.32 -32.30 0.64
CA ILE A 362 24.15 -31.01 -0.06
C ILE A 362 25.30 -30.02 0.14
N SER A 363 26.43 -30.44 0.71
CA SER A 363 27.59 -29.58 0.95
C SER A 363 28.20 -28.99 -0.34
N SER A 364 28.16 -29.75 -1.44
CA SER A 364 28.71 -29.34 -2.74
C SER A 364 27.63 -28.89 -3.73
N ASP A 365 27.95 -27.93 -4.59
CA ASP A 365 27.04 -27.48 -5.65
C ASP A 365 26.74 -28.58 -6.68
N LEU A 366 27.66 -29.54 -6.88
CA LEU A 366 27.46 -30.70 -7.74
C LEU A 366 26.41 -31.65 -7.15
N SER A 367 26.48 -31.92 -5.84
CA SER A 367 25.50 -32.76 -5.15
C SER A 367 24.10 -32.14 -5.15
N LYS A 368 24.01 -30.81 -4.94
CA LYS A 368 22.74 -30.07 -5.07
C LYS A 368 22.16 -30.18 -6.48
N PHE A 369 23.01 -30.14 -7.50
CA PHE A 369 22.62 -30.30 -8.89
C PHE A 369 22.11 -31.72 -9.17
N LEU A 370 22.81 -32.76 -8.70
CA LEU A 370 22.38 -34.15 -8.85
C LEU A 370 21.06 -34.44 -8.11
N LEU A 371 20.89 -33.90 -6.90
CA LEU A 371 19.66 -34.00 -6.12
C LEU A 371 18.46 -33.40 -6.88
N PHE A 372 18.67 -32.24 -7.52
CA PHE A 372 17.66 -31.61 -8.37
C PHE A 372 17.21 -32.54 -9.50
N PHE A 373 18.12 -33.20 -10.24
CA PHE A 373 17.73 -34.16 -11.29
C PHE A 373 17.00 -35.39 -10.76
N TYR A 374 17.41 -35.92 -9.61
CA TYR A 374 16.73 -37.06 -9.00
C TYR A 374 15.28 -36.71 -8.63
N GLN A 375 15.06 -35.56 -8.00
CA GLN A 375 13.72 -35.05 -7.67
C GLN A 375 12.87 -34.84 -8.93
N MET A 376 13.46 -34.30 -10.01
CA MET A 376 12.73 -34.12 -11.27
C MET A 376 12.26 -35.43 -11.90
N ASN A 377 13.13 -36.45 -11.95
CA ASN A 377 12.78 -37.75 -12.53
C ASN A 377 11.63 -38.43 -11.76
N LEU A 378 11.60 -38.28 -10.43
CA LEU A 378 10.52 -38.80 -9.61
C LEU A 378 9.19 -38.11 -9.90
N ILE A 379 9.16 -36.77 -9.85
CA ILE A 379 7.95 -35.96 -10.10
C ILE A 379 7.38 -36.27 -11.48
N GLN A 380 8.26 -36.39 -12.48
CA GLN A 380 7.90 -36.69 -13.85
C GLN A 380 7.21 -38.05 -14.01
N SER A 381 7.66 -39.08 -13.27
CA SER A 381 7.05 -40.41 -13.32
C SER A 381 5.59 -40.44 -12.82
N PHE A 382 5.25 -39.57 -11.86
CA PHE A 382 3.88 -39.41 -11.35
C PHE A 382 3.00 -38.62 -12.32
N ILE A 383 3.52 -37.50 -12.83
CA ILE A 383 2.80 -36.65 -13.79
C ILE A 383 2.34 -37.45 -15.01
N VAL A 384 3.21 -38.29 -15.57
CA VAL A 384 2.89 -39.09 -16.77
C VAL A 384 1.73 -40.06 -16.50
N ARG A 385 1.75 -40.80 -15.38
CA ARG A 385 0.70 -41.77 -15.05
C ARG A 385 -0.67 -41.11 -14.83
N ASN A 386 -0.70 -39.97 -14.14
CA ASN A 386 -1.93 -39.20 -13.91
C ASN A 386 -2.46 -38.58 -15.21
N ALA A 387 -1.55 -38.04 -16.03
CA ALA A 387 -1.89 -37.44 -17.32
C ALA A 387 -2.49 -38.49 -18.27
N GLU A 388 -1.93 -39.70 -18.32
CA GLU A 388 -2.44 -40.77 -19.17
C GLU A 388 -3.85 -41.23 -18.74
N GLY A 389 -4.09 -41.35 -17.43
CA GLY A 389 -5.39 -41.78 -16.88
C GLY A 389 -6.55 -40.80 -17.15
N LEU A 390 -6.30 -39.48 -17.12
CA LEU A 390 -7.32 -38.47 -17.39
C LEU A 390 -7.45 -38.13 -18.88
N LEU A 391 -6.34 -37.82 -19.55
CA LEU A 391 -6.37 -37.24 -20.90
C LEU A 391 -6.78 -38.24 -22.00
N PHE A 392 -6.52 -39.54 -21.80
CA PHE A 392 -6.94 -40.59 -22.75
C PHE A 392 -8.26 -41.28 -22.37
N ASN A 393 -8.94 -40.82 -21.32
CA ASN A 393 -10.28 -41.29 -21.00
C ASN A 393 -11.31 -40.56 -21.86
N GLU A 394 -11.64 -41.15 -23.02
CA GLU A 394 -12.53 -40.52 -24.02
C GLU A 394 -13.91 -40.16 -23.44
N ASP A 395 -14.49 -41.04 -22.62
CA ASP A 395 -15.81 -40.84 -22.02
C ASP A 395 -15.81 -39.65 -21.05
N LEU A 396 -14.81 -39.56 -20.18
CA LEU A 396 -14.70 -38.47 -19.21
C LEU A 396 -14.34 -37.14 -19.91
N MET A 397 -13.43 -37.15 -20.88
CA MET A 397 -13.07 -35.95 -21.64
C MET A 397 -14.24 -35.42 -22.48
N LYS A 398 -15.06 -36.32 -23.05
CA LYS A 398 -16.32 -35.95 -23.71
C LYS A 398 -17.32 -35.36 -22.71
N LYS A 399 -17.49 -35.99 -21.55
CA LYS A 399 -18.33 -35.46 -20.47
C LYS A 399 -17.89 -34.07 -20.03
N LEU A 400 -16.59 -33.82 -19.84
CA LEU A 400 -16.07 -32.49 -19.48
C LEU A 400 -16.34 -31.44 -20.56
N ARG A 401 -16.30 -31.83 -21.84
CA ARG A 401 -16.65 -30.95 -22.96
C ARG A 401 -18.13 -30.55 -22.93
N ASP A 402 -19.01 -31.52 -22.67
CA ASP A 402 -20.46 -31.30 -22.66
C ASP A 402 -20.93 -30.35 -21.55
N TYR A 403 -20.15 -30.23 -20.45
CA TYR A 403 -20.48 -29.33 -19.33
C TYR A 403 -20.40 -27.83 -19.68
N SER A 404 -19.65 -27.46 -20.73
CA SER A 404 -19.46 -26.08 -21.19
C SER A 404 -19.00 -25.12 -20.07
N PHE A 405 -17.78 -25.33 -19.57
CA PHE A 405 -17.18 -24.52 -18.50
C PHE A 405 -16.75 -23.12 -18.97
N ASP A 406 -16.81 -22.13 -18.08
CA ASP A 406 -16.39 -20.75 -18.34
C ASP A 406 -14.88 -20.53 -18.14
N ALA A 407 -14.28 -21.29 -17.23
CA ALA A 407 -12.85 -21.25 -16.93
C ALA A 407 -12.40 -22.56 -16.26
N ILE A 408 -11.08 -22.74 -16.17
CA ILE A 408 -10.45 -23.81 -15.40
C ILE A 408 -9.47 -23.26 -14.37
N LEU A 409 -9.60 -23.68 -13.12
CA LEU A 409 -8.68 -23.41 -12.03
C LEU A 409 -7.79 -24.66 -11.80
N THR A 410 -6.50 -24.55 -12.08
CA THR A 410 -5.56 -25.68 -11.99
C THR A 410 -4.27 -25.29 -11.29
N ASP A 411 -3.63 -26.26 -10.65
CA ASP A 411 -2.23 -26.12 -10.26
C ASP A 411 -1.36 -26.50 -11.46
N PRO A 412 -0.46 -25.62 -11.95
CA PRO A 412 0.40 -25.93 -13.08
C PRO A 412 1.54 -26.90 -12.75
N PHE A 413 1.75 -27.28 -11.48
CA PHE A 413 2.79 -28.23 -11.06
C PHE A 413 2.63 -29.60 -11.74
N GLU A 414 1.42 -30.17 -11.72
CA GLU A 414 1.04 -31.25 -12.63
C GLU A 414 0.33 -30.64 -13.85
N PRO A 415 0.96 -30.57 -15.03
CA PRO A 415 0.43 -29.82 -16.18
C PRO A 415 -0.78 -30.49 -16.87
N ILE A 416 -1.54 -31.33 -16.16
CA ILE A 416 -2.69 -32.05 -16.69
C ILE A 416 -3.84 -31.06 -16.94
N GLY A 417 -4.19 -30.25 -15.94
CA GLY A 417 -5.22 -29.22 -16.09
C GLY A 417 -4.82 -28.14 -17.10
N VAL A 418 -3.53 -27.87 -17.24
CA VAL A 418 -2.98 -26.99 -18.28
C VAL A 418 -3.31 -27.55 -19.68
N ILE A 419 -3.12 -28.84 -19.92
CA ILE A 419 -3.43 -29.49 -21.20
C ILE A 419 -4.95 -29.55 -21.43
N VAL A 420 -5.74 -29.89 -20.40
CA VAL A 420 -7.22 -29.91 -20.46
C VAL A 420 -7.75 -28.53 -20.86
N SER A 421 -7.19 -27.45 -20.33
CA SER A 421 -7.60 -26.08 -20.66
C SER A 421 -7.50 -25.78 -22.15
N GLU A 422 -6.39 -26.18 -22.78
CA GLU A 422 -6.14 -25.96 -24.21
C GLU A 422 -7.01 -26.90 -25.06
N TYR A 423 -7.20 -28.16 -24.64
CA TYR A 423 -8.06 -29.13 -25.33
C TYR A 423 -9.53 -28.71 -25.36
N LEU A 424 -10.04 -28.16 -24.25
CA LEU A 424 -11.40 -27.61 -24.14
C LEU A 424 -11.51 -26.17 -24.66
N SER A 425 -10.38 -25.52 -24.96
CA SER A 425 -10.30 -24.12 -25.40
C SER A 425 -10.92 -23.12 -24.40
N ILE A 426 -10.75 -23.37 -23.10
CA ILE A 426 -11.27 -22.53 -22.01
C ILE A 426 -10.15 -21.72 -21.32
N PRO A 427 -10.42 -20.51 -20.79
CA PRO A 427 -9.44 -19.70 -20.06
C PRO A 427 -8.88 -20.42 -18.82
N ALA A 428 -7.56 -20.45 -18.69
CA ALA A 428 -6.87 -21.10 -17.57
C ALA A 428 -6.45 -20.11 -16.48
N ILE A 429 -6.83 -20.41 -15.25
CA ILE A 429 -6.43 -19.74 -14.01
C ILE A 429 -5.46 -20.67 -13.28
N TYR A 430 -4.22 -20.22 -13.10
CA TYR A 430 -3.18 -21.02 -12.47
C TYR A 430 -2.99 -20.60 -11.02
N MET A 431 -3.17 -21.53 -10.09
CA MET A 431 -2.89 -21.27 -8.67
C MET A 431 -1.68 -22.07 -8.22
N GLN A 432 -0.60 -21.38 -7.88
CA GLN A 432 0.69 -22.05 -7.67
C GLN A 432 1.45 -21.53 -6.46
N ILE A 433 2.29 -22.38 -5.91
CA ILE A 433 3.42 -22.01 -5.06
C ILE A 433 4.69 -22.39 -5.83
N ASN A 434 5.37 -21.41 -6.41
CA ASN A 434 6.66 -21.54 -7.11
C ASN A 434 6.83 -22.78 -8.02
N LEU A 435 6.67 -22.65 -9.34
CA LEU A 435 6.84 -23.78 -10.26
C LEU A 435 8.28 -24.29 -10.35
N PRO A 436 8.53 -25.60 -10.49
CA PRO A 436 9.85 -26.14 -10.78
C PRO A 436 10.55 -25.38 -11.93
N CYS A 437 11.88 -25.26 -11.87
CA CYS A 437 12.77 -24.54 -12.82
C CYS A 437 12.46 -23.05 -13.14
N GLY A 438 11.39 -22.45 -12.60
CA GLY A 438 11.04 -21.06 -12.95
C GLY A 438 10.33 -20.90 -14.28
N VAL A 439 9.59 -21.92 -14.71
CA VAL A 439 8.76 -21.83 -15.91
C VAL A 439 7.68 -20.74 -15.80
N ASP A 440 7.23 -20.38 -14.60
CA ASP A 440 6.32 -19.25 -14.38
C ASP A 440 6.92 -17.94 -14.90
N ILE A 441 8.21 -17.69 -14.64
CA ILE A 441 8.94 -16.51 -15.11
C ILE A 441 9.08 -16.55 -16.64
N LEU A 442 9.42 -17.71 -17.20
CA LEU A 442 9.59 -17.88 -18.66
C LEU A 442 8.26 -17.77 -19.43
N ALA A 443 7.20 -18.37 -18.90
CA ALA A 443 5.87 -18.38 -19.51
C ALA A 443 5.19 -17.02 -19.42
N SER A 444 5.27 -16.36 -18.26
CA SER A 444 4.71 -15.02 -18.06
C SER A 444 5.56 -13.90 -18.66
N GLN A 445 6.85 -14.15 -18.95
CA GLN A 445 7.84 -13.13 -19.35
C GLN A 445 8.07 -12.06 -18.29
N CYS A 446 7.83 -12.39 -17.02
CA CYS A 446 8.03 -11.49 -15.89
C CYS A 446 9.53 -11.16 -15.72
N PRO A 447 9.92 -9.87 -15.60
CA PRO A 447 11.31 -9.51 -15.39
C PRO A 447 11.89 -10.11 -14.11
N SER A 448 13.06 -10.76 -14.21
CA SER A 448 13.79 -11.32 -13.05
C SER A 448 15.28 -11.02 -13.15
N PRO A 449 15.72 -9.79 -12.77
CA PRO A 449 17.10 -9.35 -13.00
C PRO A 449 18.14 -10.17 -12.22
N PRO A 450 19.08 -10.87 -12.88
CA PRO A 450 20.03 -11.75 -12.19
C PRO A 450 21.09 -11.00 -11.37
N SER A 451 21.15 -9.66 -11.48
CA SER A 451 22.08 -8.82 -10.73
C SER A 451 21.73 -8.70 -9.25
N TYR A 452 20.45 -8.83 -8.88
CA TYR A 452 19.97 -8.71 -7.51
C TYR A 452 18.82 -9.67 -7.16
N VAL A 453 18.18 -10.33 -8.14
CA VAL A 453 17.22 -11.41 -7.87
C VAL A 453 17.96 -12.75 -7.93
N PRO A 454 18.22 -13.40 -6.78
CA PRO A 454 18.91 -14.68 -6.76
C PRO A 454 18.01 -15.80 -7.33
N GLN A 455 18.61 -16.65 -8.16
CA GLN A 455 18.02 -17.87 -8.71
C GLN A 455 17.76 -18.85 -7.58
N ARG A 456 16.72 -19.66 -7.76
CA ARG A 456 16.30 -20.61 -6.72
C ARG A 456 17.38 -21.64 -6.42
N ASN A 457 17.41 -22.09 -5.17
CA ASN A 457 18.39 -23.05 -4.64
C ASN A 457 19.86 -22.57 -4.73
N THR A 458 20.09 -21.25 -4.88
CA THR A 458 21.43 -20.65 -4.70
C THR A 458 21.74 -20.30 -3.25
N HIS A 459 20.70 -20.06 -2.44
CA HIS A 459 20.80 -19.49 -1.09
C HIS A 459 21.44 -18.08 -1.05
N PHE A 460 21.48 -17.40 -2.20
CA PHE A 460 21.93 -16.00 -2.27
C PHE A 460 20.83 -15.05 -1.79
N THR A 461 21.23 -13.83 -1.42
CA THR A 461 20.33 -12.73 -1.03
C THR A 461 20.28 -11.67 -2.14
N ASP A 462 19.53 -10.59 -1.97
CA ASP A 462 19.58 -9.42 -2.85
C ASP A 462 20.97 -8.73 -2.82
N GLN A 463 21.70 -8.92 -1.73
CA GLN A 463 23.07 -8.46 -1.54
C GLN A 463 24.07 -9.52 -2.00
N MET A 464 24.29 -9.62 -3.31
CA MET A 464 25.30 -10.51 -3.89
C MET A 464 26.62 -9.79 -4.18
N ASN A 465 27.74 -10.45 -3.85
CA ASN A 465 29.07 -10.05 -4.34
C ASN A 465 29.25 -10.41 -5.83
N LEU A 466 30.34 -9.95 -6.45
CA LEU A 466 30.58 -10.17 -7.89
C LEU A 466 30.56 -11.65 -8.29
N TRP A 467 31.16 -12.52 -7.48
CA TRP A 467 31.18 -13.96 -7.74
C TRP A 467 29.78 -14.59 -7.67
N GLN A 468 29.02 -14.25 -6.63
CA GLN A 468 27.63 -14.70 -6.47
C GLN A 468 26.76 -14.24 -7.64
N ARG A 469 26.92 -12.99 -8.10
CA ARG A 469 26.23 -12.47 -9.29
C ARG A 469 26.61 -13.25 -10.56
N SER A 470 27.89 -13.59 -10.74
CA SER A 470 28.33 -14.40 -11.89
C SER A 470 27.72 -15.80 -11.88
N VAL A 471 27.72 -16.49 -10.75
CA VAL A 471 27.08 -17.81 -10.59
C VAL A 471 25.56 -17.70 -10.83
N ASN A 472 24.94 -16.65 -10.31
CA ASN A 472 23.52 -16.40 -10.46
C ASN A 472 23.12 -16.16 -11.93
N LEU A 473 23.95 -15.41 -12.67
CA LEU A 473 23.79 -15.17 -14.10
C LEU A 473 23.90 -16.47 -14.90
N VAL A 474 24.92 -17.30 -14.63
CA VAL A 474 25.09 -18.59 -15.31
C VAL A 474 23.87 -19.49 -15.08
N ARG A 475 23.38 -19.59 -13.84
CA ARG A 475 22.16 -20.37 -13.54
C ARG A 475 20.93 -19.82 -14.27
N THR A 476 20.79 -18.51 -14.36
CA THR A 476 19.71 -17.85 -15.12
C THR A 476 19.78 -18.20 -16.60
N LEU A 477 20.97 -18.25 -17.20
CA LEU A 477 21.17 -18.63 -18.60
C LEU A 477 20.86 -20.12 -18.85
N LEU A 478 21.09 -20.99 -17.87
CA LEU A 478 20.80 -22.43 -17.96
C LEU A 478 19.32 -22.78 -17.68
N GLN A 479 18.56 -21.86 -17.10
CA GLN A 479 17.17 -22.05 -16.67
C GLN A 479 16.24 -22.55 -17.80
N PRO A 480 16.26 -22.01 -19.04
CA PRO A 480 15.36 -22.48 -20.11
C PRO A 480 15.63 -23.94 -20.51
N MET A 481 16.90 -24.36 -20.50
CA MET A 481 17.26 -25.76 -20.81
C MET A 481 16.76 -26.71 -19.71
N ALA A 482 16.90 -26.32 -18.44
CA ALA A 482 16.36 -27.08 -17.32
C ALA A 482 14.84 -27.23 -17.38
N CYS A 483 14.12 -26.17 -17.76
CA CYS A 483 12.67 -26.23 -17.95
C CYS A 483 12.25 -27.11 -19.12
N ARG A 484 12.95 -27.02 -20.26
CA ARG A 484 12.67 -27.87 -21.42
C ARG A 484 12.86 -29.35 -21.09
N TYR A 485 13.95 -29.69 -20.39
CA TYR A 485 14.19 -31.08 -19.96
C TYR A 485 13.05 -31.62 -19.09
N MET A 486 12.64 -30.87 -18.06
CA MET A 486 11.60 -31.30 -17.14
C MET A 486 10.23 -31.49 -17.80
N TYR A 487 9.81 -30.58 -18.68
CA TYR A 487 8.49 -30.67 -19.31
C TYR A 487 8.46 -31.52 -20.59
N THR A 488 9.57 -32.18 -20.97
CA THR A 488 9.65 -32.97 -22.23
C THR A 488 8.50 -33.96 -22.39
N TYR A 489 8.15 -34.71 -21.34
CA TYR A 489 7.10 -35.73 -21.43
C TYR A 489 5.70 -35.11 -21.43
N ALA A 490 5.50 -34.00 -20.72
CA ALA A 490 4.26 -33.23 -20.79
C ALA A 490 4.07 -32.60 -22.19
N ASP A 491 5.15 -32.10 -22.80
CA ASP A 491 5.16 -31.59 -24.18
C ASP A 491 4.77 -32.69 -25.18
N GLU A 492 5.27 -33.93 -24.99
CA GLU A 492 4.91 -35.09 -25.81
C GLU A 492 3.43 -35.48 -25.66
N ILE A 493 2.94 -35.61 -24.42
CA ILE A 493 1.54 -35.97 -24.14
C ILE A 493 0.61 -34.90 -24.68
N ALA A 494 0.89 -33.62 -24.43
CA ALA A 494 0.12 -32.50 -24.96
C ALA A 494 0.12 -32.51 -26.48
N SER A 495 1.25 -32.81 -27.13
CA SER A 495 1.33 -32.87 -28.58
C SER A 495 0.48 -33.99 -29.17
N ARG A 496 0.39 -35.14 -28.49
CA ARG A 496 -0.50 -36.27 -28.88
C ARG A 496 -1.97 -35.92 -28.68
N VAL A 497 -2.34 -35.36 -27.52
CA VAL A 497 -3.73 -35.05 -27.18
C VAL A 497 -4.28 -33.89 -28.02
N LEU A 498 -3.47 -32.84 -28.24
CA LEU A 498 -3.85 -31.67 -29.03
C LEU A 498 -3.62 -31.83 -30.53
N GLN A 499 -3.02 -32.95 -30.96
CA GLN A 499 -2.68 -33.25 -32.37
C GLN A 499 -1.85 -32.14 -33.04
N ARG A 500 -1.03 -31.42 -32.27
CA ARG A 500 -0.13 -30.35 -32.74
C ARG A 500 1.11 -30.28 -31.85
N LYS A 501 2.28 -30.00 -32.44
CA LYS A 501 3.50 -29.78 -31.65
C LYS A 501 3.28 -28.63 -30.66
N SER A 502 3.36 -28.93 -29.38
CA SER A 502 3.01 -28.02 -28.29
C SER A 502 4.10 -28.05 -27.21
N SER A 503 4.32 -26.91 -26.55
CA SER A 503 5.20 -26.84 -25.38
C SER A 503 4.48 -26.26 -24.16
N MET A 504 4.76 -26.77 -22.97
CA MET A 504 4.14 -26.30 -21.73
C MET A 504 4.42 -24.83 -21.48
N VAL A 505 5.62 -24.33 -21.80
CA VAL A 505 5.95 -22.90 -21.70
C VAL A 505 5.02 -22.05 -22.57
N GLU A 506 4.69 -22.54 -23.77
CA GLU A 506 3.79 -21.85 -24.70
C GLU A 506 2.34 -21.86 -24.19
N ILE A 507 1.84 -23.01 -23.72
CA ILE A 507 0.47 -23.16 -23.22
C ILE A 507 0.29 -22.35 -21.92
N MET A 508 1.25 -22.46 -20.99
CA MET A 508 1.24 -21.67 -19.74
C MET A 508 1.34 -20.16 -20.01
N GLY A 509 2.06 -19.75 -21.06
CA GLY A 509 2.15 -18.33 -21.44
C GLY A 509 0.83 -17.69 -21.88
N ARG A 510 -0.23 -18.49 -22.09
CA ARG A 510 -1.58 -18.03 -22.45
C ARG A 510 -2.53 -17.92 -21.24
N ALA A 511 -2.01 -18.03 -20.01
CA ALA A 511 -2.82 -17.94 -18.79
C ALA A 511 -3.73 -16.72 -18.77
N ALA A 512 -4.98 -16.90 -18.34
CA ALA A 512 -5.89 -15.80 -18.07
C ALA A 512 -5.47 -15.07 -16.78
N LEU A 513 -5.07 -15.83 -15.76
CA LEU A 513 -4.68 -15.30 -14.46
C LEU A 513 -3.71 -16.24 -13.74
N TRP A 514 -2.73 -15.69 -13.03
CA TRP A 514 -1.82 -16.38 -12.13
C TRP A 514 -2.09 -15.94 -10.70
N PHE A 515 -2.35 -16.92 -9.85
CA PHE A 515 -2.58 -16.80 -8.44
C PHE A 515 -1.32 -17.31 -7.71
N MET A 516 -0.49 -16.37 -7.27
CA MET A 516 0.79 -16.62 -6.59
C MET A 516 0.54 -16.80 -5.09
N ARG A 517 0.67 -18.03 -4.60
CA ARG A 517 0.30 -18.44 -3.23
C ARG A 517 1.37 -18.07 -2.18
N PHE A 518 1.95 -16.88 -2.29
CA PHE A 518 2.91 -16.31 -1.34
C PHE A 518 2.70 -14.80 -1.20
N ASP A 519 3.18 -14.24 -0.10
CA ASP A 519 3.14 -12.79 0.18
C ASP A 519 4.38 -12.08 -0.39
N PHE A 520 4.25 -10.81 -0.76
CA PHE A 520 5.35 -10.01 -1.31
C PHE A 520 6.54 -9.91 -0.35
N ALA A 521 6.32 -10.03 0.97
CA ALA A 521 7.37 -10.00 1.98
C ALA A 521 8.36 -11.19 1.90
N PHE A 522 8.00 -12.28 1.20
CA PHE A 522 8.88 -13.43 1.00
C PHE A 522 9.63 -13.44 -0.33
N GLU A 523 9.33 -12.48 -1.21
CA GLU A 523 9.88 -12.44 -2.55
C GLU A 523 10.83 -11.25 -2.72
N PHE A 524 11.83 -11.39 -3.58
CA PHE A 524 12.71 -10.27 -3.90
C PHE A 524 11.94 -9.22 -4.72
N PRO A 525 12.18 -7.91 -4.49
CA PRO A 525 11.46 -6.85 -5.18
C PRO A 525 11.69 -6.97 -6.69
N ARG A 526 10.63 -7.30 -7.42
CA ARG A 526 10.62 -7.37 -8.88
C ARG A 526 9.22 -7.02 -9.41
N PRO A 527 9.10 -6.47 -10.62
CA PRO A 527 7.81 -6.24 -11.24
C PRO A 527 7.05 -7.56 -11.44
N LEU A 528 5.73 -7.50 -11.35
CA LEU A 528 4.84 -8.60 -11.69
C LEU A 528 4.02 -8.25 -12.94
N MET A 529 3.60 -9.27 -13.69
CA MET A 529 2.72 -9.08 -14.83
C MET A 529 1.30 -8.72 -14.35
N PRO A 530 0.50 -7.92 -15.09
CA PRO A 530 -0.82 -7.46 -14.62
C PRO A 530 -1.82 -8.58 -14.31
N ASN A 531 -1.62 -9.77 -14.89
CA ASN A 531 -2.41 -10.97 -14.63
C ASN A 531 -1.79 -11.88 -13.55
N MET A 532 -0.80 -11.41 -12.78
CA MET A 532 -0.22 -12.14 -11.64
C MET A 532 -0.62 -11.46 -10.32
N VAL A 533 -1.34 -12.18 -9.48
CA VAL A 533 -1.88 -11.70 -8.21
C VAL A 533 -1.29 -12.53 -7.06
N MET A 534 -0.61 -11.86 -6.13
CA MET A 534 -0.14 -12.46 -4.88
C MET A 534 -1.31 -12.61 -3.91
N ILE A 535 -1.55 -13.83 -3.45
CA ILE A 535 -2.69 -14.21 -2.63
C ILE A 535 -2.21 -14.99 -1.38
N GLY A 536 -1.17 -14.50 -0.72
CA GLY A 536 -0.72 -15.04 0.56
C GLY A 536 -1.86 -15.12 1.59
N GLY A 537 -1.92 -16.19 2.40
CA GLY A 537 -2.80 -16.26 3.57
C GLY A 537 -4.27 -16.68 3.37
N MET A 538 -4.65 -17.19 2.19
CA MET A 538 -6.04 -17.54 1.84
C MET A 538 -6.77 -18.58 2.70
N ALA A 539 -6.08 -19.29 3.60
CA ALA A 539 -6.71 -20.26 4.48
C ALA A 539 -7.52 -19.61 5.65
N THR A 540 -7.67 -18.28 5.69
CA THR A 540 -8.28 -17.54 6.80
C THR A 540 -9.60 -16.85 6.42
N LYS A 541 -10.59 -16.87 7.33
CA LYS A 541 -11.92 -16.27 7.12
C LYS A 541 -11.90 -14.77 7.44
N LYS A 542 -12.56 -13.92 6.62
CA LYS A 542 -12.66 -12.47 6.86
C LYS A 542 -13.58 -12.14 8.06
N PRO A 543 -13.19 -11.24 8.99
CA PRO A 543 -14.04 -10.84 10.12
C PRO A 543 -14.97 -9.64 9.81
N LYS A 544 -16.12 -9.58 10.51
CA LYS A 544 -17.12 -8.48 10.46
C LYS A 544 -17.18 -7.73 11.82
N PRO A 545 -17.48 -6.42 11.86
CA PRO A 545 -17.55 -5.63 13.10
C PRO A 545 -18.91 -5.71 13.83
N LEU A 546 -18.90 -5.79 15.17
CA LEU A 546 -20.01 -6.29 16.01
C LEU A 546 -20.66 -5.31 17.02
N SER A 547 -20.19 -4.10 17.32
CA SER A 547 -20.78 -3.34 18.45
C SER A 547 -21.81 -2.26 18.09
N GLN A 548 -21.80 -1.70 16.88
CA GLN A 548 -22.76 -0.65 16.47
C GLN A 548 -24.05 -1.21 15.83
N ARG A 549 -24.32 -2.51 16.01
CA ARG A 549 -25.40 -3.24 15.32
C ARG A 549 -26.32 -4.05 16.24
N GLY A 550 -26.30 -3.80 17.55
CA GLY A 550 -27.27 -4.40 18.49
C GLY A 550 -26.92 -5.79 19.04
N HIS A 551 -25.62 -6.09 19.21
CA HIS A 551 -25.19 -7.36 19.81
C HIS A 551 -25.15 -7.27 21.35
N GLU A 552 -25.62 -8.33 22.02
CA GLU A 552 -25.61 -8.48 23.48
C GLU A 552 -24.25 -8.99 23.98
N MET A 553 -23.75 -8.46 25.10
CA MET A 553 -22.41 -8.77 25.64
C MET A 553 -22.47 -9.12 27.13
N LEU A 554 -21.93 -10.29 27.49
CA LEU A 554 -21.70 -10.73 28.87
C LEU A 554 -20.20 -10.78 29.17
N VAL A 555 -19.78 -10.16 30.29
CA VAL A 555 -18.38 -10.15 30.76
C VAL A 555 -18.27 -10.95 32.05
N LEU A 556 -17.41 -12.00 32.04
CA LEU A 556 -17.09 -12.80 33.22
C LEU A 556 -15.91 -12.21 33.99
N VAL A 557 -16.08 -11.99 35.30
CA VAL A 557 -15.09 -11.31 36.16
C VAL A 557 -14.82 -12.12 37.42
N PRO A 558 -13.56 -12.40 37.80
CA PRO A 558 -13.29 -13.04 39.09
C PRO A 558 -13.61 -12.10 40.26
N GLU A 559 -14.06 -12.62 41.40
CA GLU A 559 -14.35 -11.82 42.61
C GLU A 559 -13.16 -10.95 43.08
N THR A 560 -11.93 -11.38 42.79
CA THR A 560 -10.69 -10.66 43.14
C THR A 560 -10.12 -9.80 42.00
N SER A 561 -10.97 -9.32 41.08
CA SER A 561 -10.55 -8.47 39.96
C SER A 561 -9.93 -7.13 40.40
N VAL A 562 -8.78 -6.77 39.81
CA VAL A 562 -8.02 -5.54 40.15
C VAL A 562 -8.50 -4.31 39.36
N LEU A 563 -8.93 -4.49 38.09
CA LEU A 563 -9.14 -3.38 37.14
C LEU A 563 -10.50 -3.39 36.42
N ILE A 564 -11.24 -4.50 36.44
CA ILE A 564 -12.53 -4.59 35.74
C ILE A 564 -13.64 -4.04 36.64
N ARG A 565 -14.29 -2.95 36.21
CA ARG A 565 -15.44 -2.34 36.91
C ARG A 565 -16.74 -2.64 36.14
N THR A 566 -17.86 -2.62 36.86
CA THR A 566 -19.21 -2.68 36.27
C THR A 566 -19.48 -1.43 35.44
N SER A 567 -20.14 -1.61 34.29
CA SER A 567 -20.46 -0.54 33.32
C SER A 567 -21.89 -0.72 32.83
N GLY A 568 -22.57 0.37 32.46
CA GLY A 568 -23.95 0.32 31.95
C GLY A 568 -24.11 -0.23 30.53
N ASN A 569 -23.01 -0.53 29.83
CA ASN A 569 -23.02 -0.93 28.41
C ASN A 569 -22.89 -2.45 28.17
N TYR A 570 -22.71 -3.25 29.22
CA TYR A 570 -22.61 -4.71 29.12
C TYR A 570 -23.00 -5.35 30.46
N THR A 571 -23.46 -6.60 30.41
CA THR A 571 -23.81 -7.37 31.61
C THR A 571 -22.54 -7.98 32.20
N THR A 572 -22.43 -8.03 33.54
CA THR A 572 -21.28 -8.61 34.24
C THR A 572 -21.71 -9.71 35.19
N ASN A 573 -21.07 -10.89 35.11
CA ASN A 573 -21.25 -11.97 36.07
C ASN A 573 -19.91 -12.26 36.78
N SER A 574 -19.95 -12.38 38.10
CA SER A 574 -18.78 -12.71 38.91
C SER A 574 -18.69 -14.20 39.23
N PHE A 575 -17.48 -14.76 39.28
CA PHE A 575 -17.23 -16.14 39.73
C PHE A 575 -16.19 -16.19 40.85
N ARG A 576 -16.33 -17.20 41.71
CA ARG A 576 -15.47 -17.40 42.89
C ARG A 576 -14.09 -17.93 42.50
N VAL A 577 -13.07 -17.48 43.23
CA VAL A 577 -11.69 -17.97 43.09
C VAL A 577 -11.12 -18.35 44.47
N PRO A 578 -10.19 -19.32 44.55
CA PRO A 578 -9.73 -19.88 45.83
C PRO A 578 -8.66 -19.04 46.55
N TYR A 579 -8.42 -17.80 46.13
CA TYR A 579 -7.41 -16.91 46.69
C TYR A 579 -7.97 -15.50 46.87
N THR A 580 -7.40 -14.75 47.81
CA THR A 580 -7.77 -13.37 48.14
C THR A 580 -7.08 -12.35 47.25
N LEU A 581 -7.61 -11.12 47.22
CA LEU A 581 -6.97 -9.99 46.50
C LEU A 581 -5.56 -9.68 47.04
N ALA A 582 -5.32 -9.91 48.34
CA ALA A 582 -4.01 -9.70 48.95
C ALA A 582 -2.96 -10.71 48.44
N GLU A 583 -3.34 -11.99 48.34
CA GLU A 583 -2.48 -13.05 47.78
C GLU A 583 -2.21 -12.83 46.29
N LEU A 584 -3.22 -12.40 45.53
CA LEU A 584 -3.05 -12.04 44.12
C LEU A 584 -2.05 -10.89 43.97
N ASN A 585 -2.15 -9.83 44.77
CA ASN A 585 -1.21 -8.72 44.76
C ASN A 585 0.22 -9.15 45.14
N ALA A 586 0.36 -10.02 46.15
CA ALA A 586 1.66 -10.55 46.56
C ALA A 586 2.35 -11.36 45.45
N SER A 587 1.59 -12.08 44.61
CA SER A 587 2.14 -12.79 43.44
C SER A 587 2.56 -11.85 42.29
N LEU A 588 1.93 -10.67 42.18
CA LEU A 588 2.20 -9.69 41.13
C LEU A 588 3.41 -8.80 41.44
N ASP A 589 3.72 -8.55 42.71
CA ASP A 589 4.76 -7.60 43.12
C ASP A 589 6.19 -7.99 42.69
N PRO A 590 6.62 -9.27 42.77
CA PRO A 590 7.90 -9.71 42.23
C PRO A 590 8.00 -9.51 40.70
N LEU A 591 6.94 -9.82 39.97
CA LEU A 591 6.88 -9.66 38.50
C LEU A 591 6.96 -8.20 38.06
N LYS A 592 6.34 -7.28 38.83
CA LYS A 592 6.45 -5.84 38.59
C LYS A 592 7.88 -5.33 38.78
N LYS A 593 8.55 -5.76 39.85
CA LYS A 593 9.92 -5.34 40.18
C LYS A 593 10.95 -5.91 39.19
N SER A 594 10.80 -7.17 38.79
CA SER A 594 11.80 -7.85 37.95
C SER A 594 11.66 -7.57 36.45
N GLY A 595 10.46 -7.23 35.97
CA GLY A 595 10.18 -6.99 34.55
C GLY A 595 10.26 -5.53 34.08
N PHE A 596 10.14 -4.55 34.99
CA PHE A 596 10.02 -3.13 34.62
C PHE A 596 11.07 -2.20 35.25
N GLU A 597 11.71 -2.57 36.36
CA GLU A 597 12.63 -1.67 37.08
C GLU A 597 14.11 -1.89 36.72
N LYS A 598 14.50 -3.09 36.23
CA LYS A 598 15.88 -3.40 35.79
C LYS A 598 15.90 -4.34 34.57
N PRO A 599 16.81 -4.14 33.60
CA PRO A 599 17.01 -5.10 32.51
C PRO A 599 17.60 -6.41 33.07
N PRO A 600 16.98 -7.58 32.80
CA PRO A 600 17.41 -8.84 33.38
C PRO A 600 18.78 -9.27 32.86
N GLN A 601 19.69 -9.62 33.76
CA GLN A 601 20.94 -10.32 33.46
C GLN A 601 20.67 -11.81 33.26
N PHE A 602 21.63 -12.55 32.70
CA PHE A 602 21.46 -13.98 32.41
C PHE A 602 21.10 -14.82 33.64
N ASN A 603 21.60 -14.44 34.83
CA ASN A 603 21.30 -15.11 36.09
C ASN A 603 19.86 -14.86 36.58
N ASP A 604 19.23 -13.77 36.14
CA ASP A 604 17.87 -13.37 36.53
C ASP A 604 16.81 -14.17 35.75
N ILE A 605 17.20 -14.92 34.71
CA ILE A 605 16.27 -15.72 33.88
C ILE A 605 15.58 -16.79 34.74
N PHE A 606 16.30 -17.46 35.63
CA PHE A 606 15.75 -18.53 36.46
C PHE A 606 14.82 -18.00 37.55
N GLU A 607 15.17 -16.88 38.18
CA GLU A 607 14.32 -16.23 39.19
C GLU A 607 13.03 -15.69 38.57
N ASN A 608 13.13 -15.04 37.41
CA ASN A 608 11.98 -14.56 36.64
C ASN A 608 11.06 -15.68 36.18
N LEU A 609 11.64 -16.80 35.75
CA LEU A 609 10.88 -17.99 35.38
C LEU A 609 10.13 -18.56 36.58
N GLY A 610 10.77 -18.64 37.75
CA GLY A 610 10.13 -19.10 39.00
C GLY A 610 8.97 -18.19 39.42
N ASN A 611 9.15 -16.87 39.37
CA ASN A 611 8.09 -15.90 39.66
C ASN A 611 6.91 -16.03 38.68
N LEU A 612 7.20 -16.21 37.39
CA LEU A 612 6.17 -16.38 36.38
C LEU A 612 5.42 -17.70 36.54
N MET A 613 6.11 -18.79 36.86
CA MET A 613 5.51 -20.10 37.16
C MET A 613 4.58 -20.04 38.39
N HIS A 614 4.98 -19.33 39.44
CA HIS A 614 4.13 -19.15 40.62
C HIS A 614 2.84 -18.39 40.27
N PHE A 615 2.95 -17.34 39.46
CA PHE A 615 1.80 -16.60 38.97
C PHE A 615 0.90 -17.46 38.07
N THR A 616 1.46 -18.21 37.11
CA THR A 616 0.65 -19.06 36.23
C THR A 616 -0.05 -20.19 37.00
N ASP A 617 0.57 -20.79 38.01
CA ASP A 617 -0.06 -21.77 38.90
C ASP A 617 -1.27 -21.19 39.66
N MET A 618 -1.13 -19.96 40.19
CA MET A 618 -2.26 -19.27 40.82
C MET A 618 -3.40 -19.03 39.83
N GLN A 619 -3.10 -18.67 38.57
CA GLN A 619 -4.11 -18.48 37.53
C GLN A 619 -4.80 -19.79 37.12
N VAL A 620 -4.10 -20.92 37.13
CA VAL A 620 -4.68 -22.27 36.92
C VAL A 620 -5.71 -22.59 38.01
N LYS A 621 -5.40 -22.31 39.28
CA LYS A 621 -6.35 -22.51 40.39
C LYS A 621 -7.59 -21.61 40.27
N GLY A 622 -7.41 -20.37 39.83
CA GLY A 622 -8.53 -19.47 39.55
C GLY A 622 -9.39 -19.94 38.37
N CYS A 623 -8.74 -20.49 37.35
CA CYS A 623 -9.38 -21.10 36.20
C CYS A 623 -10.21 -22.34 36.57
N GLU A 624 -9.70 -23.22 37.44
CA GLU A 624 -10.45 -24.37 37.97
C GLU A 624 -11.74 -23.92 38.67
N GLY A 625 -11.68 -22.86 39.47
CA GLY A 625 -12.86 -22.30 40.13
C GLY A 625 -13.99 -21.90 39.17
N LEU A 626 -13.65 -21.43 37.96
CA LEU A 626 -14.64 -21.11 36.92
C LEU A 626 -15.11 -22.37 36.18
N LEU A 627 -14.18 -23.23 35.76
CA LEU A 627 -14.49 -24.39 34.93
C LEU A 627 -15.37 -25.42 35.66
N TYR A 628 -15.21 -25.57 36.98
CA TYR A 628 -15.97 -26.51 37.80
C TYR A 628 -17.17 -25.88 38.53
N ASP A 629 -17.50 -24.61 38.26
CA ASP A 629 -18.76 -24.00 38.70
C ASP A 629 -19.91 -24.51 37.82
N GLU A 630 -20.42 -25.71 38.13
CA GLU A 630 -21.46 -26.38 37.32
C GLU A 630 -22.70 -25.52 37.06
N PRO A 631 -23.29 -24.81 38.06
CA PRO A 631 -24.44 -23.95 37.82
C PRO A 631 -24.14 -22.82 36.82
N LEU A 632 -23.00 -22.15 36.96
CA LEU A 632 -22.61 -21.05 36.08
C LEU A 632 -22.30 -21.56 34.67
N MET A 633 -21.50 -22.63 34.56
CA MET A 633 -21.11 -23.21 33.27
C MET A 633 -22.30 -23.79 32.51
N LYS A 634 -23.30 -24.35 33.20
CA LYS A 634 -24.56 -24.78 32.59
C LYS A 634 -25.36 -23.59 32.07
N SER A 635 -25.53 -22.55 32.89
CA SER A 635 -26.22 -21.33 32.47
C SER A 635 -25.57 -20.69 31.25
N LEU A 636 -24.25 -20.59 31.21
CA LEU A 636 -23.53 -20.01 30.06
C LEU A 636 -23.68 -20.83 28.78
N ARG A 637 -23.79 -22.16 28.89
CA ARG A 637 -24.03 -23.04 27.74
C ARG A 637 -25.44 -22.89 27.18
N GLU A 638 -26.43 -22.69 28.05
CA GLU A 638 -27.83 -22.50 27.66
C GLU A 638 -28.10 -21.13 26.99
N THR A 639 -27.25 -20.12 27.23
CA THR A 639 -27.37 -18.80 26.59
C THR A 639 -26.98 -18.79 25.11
N GLU A 640 -26.31 -19.83 24.58
CA GLU A 640 -25.93 -19.97 23.16
C GLU A 640 -25.15 -18.77 22.55
N PHE A 641 -24.01 -18.40 23.14
CA PHE A 641 -23.17 -17.33 22.59
C PHE A 641 -22.62 -17.66 21.18
N ASP A 642 -22.44 -16.64 20.33
CA ASP A 642 -21.90 -16.82 18.97
C ASP A 642 -20.36 -16.76 18.88
N VAL A 643 -19.70 -16.08 19.82
CA VAL A 643 -18.26 -15.77 19.77
C VAL A 643 -17.70 -15.46 21.16
N LEU A 644 -16.44 -15.82 21.42
CA LEU A 644 -15.74 -15.49 22.66
C LEU A 644 -14.58 -14.51 22.39
N LEU A 645 -14.62 -13.31 22.97
CA LEU A 645 -13.47 -12.39 23.00
C LEU A 645 -12.65 -12.64 24.28
N THR A 646 -11.36 -12.93 24.16
CA THR A 646 -10.54 -13.32 25.30
C THR A 646 -9.07 -12.92 25.19
N ASP A 647 -8.41 -12.68 26.32
CA ASP A 647 -6.94 -12.66 26.41
C ASP A 647 -6.42 -14.10 26.62
N PRO A 648 -5.65 -14.67 25.66
CA PRO A 648 -5.11 -16.03 25.72
C PRO A 648 -3.99 -16.24 26.76
N PHE A 649 -3.56 -15.19 27.46
CA PHE A 649 -2.53 -15.33 28.50
C PHE A 649 -2.97 -16.20 29.69
N LEU A 650 -4.29 -16.39 29.91
CA LEU A 650 -4.84 -17.23 30.99
C LEU A 650 -5.62 -18.44 30.45
N PRO A 651 -5.53 -19.61 31.10
CA PRO A 651 -5.95 -20.89 30.51
C PRO A 651 -7.46 -21.11 30.40
N CYS A 652 -8.28 -20.51 31.28
CA CYS A 652 -9.72 -20.78 31.35
C CYS A 652 -10.46 -20.49 30.06
N ARG A 653 -10.18 -19.34 29.46
CA ARG A 653 -11.02 -18.78 28.42
C ARG A 653 -10.87 -19.55 27.11
N PRO A 654 -9.65 -19.91 26.67
CA PRO A 654 -9.51 -20.81 25.53
C PRO A 654 -10.15 -22.20 25.80
N ILE A 655 -10.03 -22.76 27.02
CA ILE A 655 -10.65 -24.04 27.38
C ILE A 655 -12.18 -23.98 27.25
N ILE A 656 -12.80 -22.88 27.70
CA ILE A 656 -14.25 -22.63 27.54
C ILE A 656 -14.62 -22.54 26.06
N ALA A 657 -13.86 -21.80 25.25
CA ALA A 657 -14.12 -21.71 23.80
C ALA A 657 -14.16 -23.10 23.15
N SER A 658 -13.21 -23.97 23.51
CA SER A 658 -13.17 -25.36 23.04
C SER A 658 -14.36 -26.18 23.56
N SER A 659 -14.66 -26.12 24.86
CA SER A 659 -15.76 -26.85 25.50
C SER A 659 -17.15 -26.47 24.97
N PHE A 660 -17.32 -25.22 24.55
CA PHE A 660 -18.58 -24.68 24.03
C PHE A 660 -18.61 -24.63 22.49
N SER A 661 -17.52 -25.03 21.81
CA SER A 661 -17.37 -24.93 20.35
C SER A 661 -17.55 -23.50 19.80
N LEU A 662 -17.07 -22.51 20.56
CA LEU A 662 -17.15 -21.10 20.19
C LEU A 662 -15.90 -20.64 19.43
N PRO A 663 -16.04 -19.80 18.39
CA PRO A 663 -14.90 -19.14 17.78
C PRO A 663 -14.28 -18.16 18.77
N ALA A 664 -12.99 -18.35 19.09
CA ALA A 664 -12.24 -17.47 19.99
C ALA A 664 -11.58 -16.32 19.21
N ILE A 665 -11.83 -15.09 19.64
CA ILE A 665 -11.07 -13.90 19.23
C ILE A 665 -10.07 -13.60 20.34
N TYR A 666 -8.79 -13.76 20.05
CA TYR A 666 -7.71 -13.46 20.98
C TYR A 666 -7.34 -11.99 20.93
N PHE A 667 -7.29 -11.33 22.07
CA PHE A 667 -6.90 -9.93 22.22
C PHE A 667 -5.71 -9.84 23.17
N LEU A 668 -4.52 -9.59 22.63
CA LEU A 668 -3.26 -9.73 23.35
C LEU A 668 -2.21 -8.71 22.88
N ARG A 669 -1.15 -8.55 23.69
CA ARG A 669 0.08 -7.88 23.21
C ARG A 669 1.10 -8.89 22.71
N GLY A 670 1.17 -10.06 23.34
CA GLY A 670 2.07 -11.16 23.01
C GLY A 670 2.05 -12.16 24.17
N ILE A 671 2.40 -13.41 23.90
CA ILE A 671 2.50 -14.46 24.93
C ILE A 671 3.98 -14.80 25.12
N PRO A 672 4.46 -15.07 26.36
CA PRO A 672 5.81 -15.58 26.56
C PRO A 672 6.13 -16.69 25.58
N CYS A 673 7.40 -16.75 25.16
CA CYS A 673 7.89 -17.66 24.14
C CYS A 673 7.42 -17.46 22.70
N TRP A 674 6.64 -16.42 22.41
CA TRP A 674 5.97 -16.28 21.12
C TRP A 674 4.99 -17.45 20.89
N LEU A 675 4.34 -17.93 21.95
CA LEU A 675 3.39 -19.05 21.86
C LEU A 675 2.21 -18.71 20.94
N ASP A 676 1.81 -17.43 20.90
CA ASP A 676 0.83 -16.90 19.96
C ASP A 676 1.25 -17.09 18.50
N GLU A 677 2.52 -16.83 18.18
CA GLU A 677 3.06 -17.06 16.84
C GLU A 677 3.23 -18.53 16.51
N SER A 678 3.66 -19.34 17.48
CA SER A 678 3.78 -20.80 17.30
C SER A 678 2.41 -21.45 17.07
N ALA A 679 1.42 -21.09 17.88
CA ALA A 679 0.04 -21.56 17.78
C ALA A 679 -0.62 -21.12 16.46
N ALA A 680 -0.37 -19.88 16.03
CA ALA A 680 -0.82 -19.38 14.72
C ALA A 680 0.03 -19.90 13.55
N GLN A 681 1.11 -20.65 13.80
CA GLN A 681 2.05 -21.16 12.80
C GLN A 681 2.78 -20.06 11.99
N CYS A 682 3.00 -18.90 12.60
CA CYS A 682 3.76 -17.81 11.99
C CYS A 682 5.25 -18.13 11.88
N PRO A 683 5.88 -17.92 10.70
CA PRO A 683 7.32 -18.03 10.56
C PRO A 683 8.07 -16.96 11.36
N SER A 684 8.90 -17.38 12.32
CA SER A 684 9.86 -16.52 13.02
C SER A 684 11.29 -17.06 12.85
N PRO A 685 12.00 -16.73 11.75
CA PRO A 685 13.36 -17.21 11.49
C PRO A 685 14.39 -16.58 12.43
N PRO A 686 15.15 -17.38 13.23
CA PRO A 686 16.14 -16.85 14.16
C PRO A 686 17.38 -16.27 13.45
N SER A 687 17.47 -16.40 12.13
CA SER A 687 18.56 -15.81 11.35
C SER A 687 18.46 -14.29 11.31
N PHE A 688 17.28 -13.68 11.37
CA PHE A 688 17.09 -12.22 11.35
C PHE A 688 16.02 -11.71 12.31
N VAL A 689 15.18 -12.58 12.88
CA VAL A 689 14.26 -12.20 13.96
C VAL A 689 14.95 -12.45 15.30
N PRO A 690 15.33 -11.42 16.06
CA PRO A 690 15.99 -11.58 17.35
C PRO A 690 15.03 -12.17 18.40
N ARG A 691 15.52 -13.08 19.23
CA ARG A 691 14.78 -13.75 20.31
C ARG A 691 14.81 -12.91 21.58
N LEU A 692 13.85 -13.14 22.47
CA LEU A 692 13.75 -12.43 23.74
C LEU A 692 15.04 -12.69 24.54
N PHE A 693 15.46 -11.72 25.36
CA PHE A 693 16.71 -11.74 26.14
C PHE A 693 18.03 -11.68 25.35
N THR A 694 18.03 -11.71 24.01
CA THR A 694 19.28 -11.57 23.22
C THR A 694 19.72 -10.12 23.00
N SER A 695 18.80 -9.15 23.11
CA SER A 695 19.02 -7.72 22.84
C SER A 695 19.53 -7.38 21.43
N TYR A 696 19.43 -8.31 20.48
CA TYR A 696 19.87 -8.12 19.10
C TYR A 696 18.84 -7.37 18.25
N SER A 697 19.28 -6.80 17.12
CA SER A 697 18.42 -6.23 16.08
C SER A 697 18.24 -7.20 14.89
N ASP A 698 17.53 -6.77 13.85
CA ASP A 698 17.44 -7.46 12.55
C ASP A 698 18.79 -7.56 11.83
N LYS A 699 19.75 -6.70 12.19
CA LYS A 699 21.12 -6.68 11.67
C LYS A 699 22.07 -7.44 12.60
N MET A 700 22.07 -8.77 12.46
CA MET A 700 22.97 -9.66 13.21
C MET A 700 24.19 -10.11 12.40
N THR A 701 25.35 -10.14 13.06
CA THR A 701 26.55 -10.86 12.62
C THR A 701 26.37 -12.38 12.75
N PHE A 702 27.18 -13.19 12.08
CA PHE A 702 27.07 -14.65 12.14
C PHE A 702 27.09 -15.22 13.58
N PRO A 703 28.01 -14.83 14.49
CA PRO A 703 27.98 -15.31 15.88
C PRO A 703 26.72 -14.89 16.65
N GLN A 704 26.17 -13.70 16.37
CA GLN A 704 24.91 -13.25 16.95
C GLN A 704 23.75 -14.12 16.45
N ARG A 705 23.71 -14.46 15.15
CA ARG A 705 22.70 -15.38 14.58
C ARG A 705 22.78 -16.77 15.19
N ALA A 706 24.00 -17.29 15.42
CA ALA A 706 24.20 -18.59 16.06
C ALA A 706 23.67 -18.60 17.50
N ARG A 707 24.03 -17.58 18.30
CA ARG A 707 23.51 -17.41 19.67
C ARG A 707 21.99 -17.23 19.69
N ASN A 708 21.45 -16.45 18.76
CA ASN A 708 20.01 -16.24 18.63
C ASN A 708 19.26 -17.53 18.29
N THR A 709 19.85 -18.38 17.45
CA THR A 709 19.30 -19.70 17.10
C THR A 709 19.34 -20.66 18.30
N LEU A 710 20.45 -20.68 19.04
CA LEU A 710 20.54 -21.44 20.30
C LEU A 710 19.49 -20.96 21.31
N MET A 711 19.25 -19.65 21.37
CA MET A 711 18.23 -19.09 22.25
C MET A 711 16.83 -19.54 21.89
N LYS A 712 16.49 -19.62 20.60
CA LYS A 712 15.21 -20.17 20.14
C LYS A 712 15.01 -21.63 20.61
N VAL A 713 16.05 -22.46 20.60
CA VAL A 713 15.98 -23.85 21.06
C VAL A 713 15.76 -23.91 22.56
N PHE A 714 16.52 -23.12 23.33
CA PHE A 714 16.39 -23.06 24.78
C PHE A 714 15.03 -22.52 25.24
N GLU A 715 14.53 -21.46 24.58
CA GLU A 715 13.20 -20.94 24.83
C GLU A 715 12.16 -22.05 24.71
N ARG A 716 12.17 -22.86 23.63
CA ARG A 716 11.20 -23.96 23.44
C ARG A 716 11.14 -24.93 24.63
N PHE A 717 12.28 -25.19 25.27
CA PHE A 717 12.33 -25.99 26.49
C PHE A 717 11.68 -25.27 27.69
N LEU A 718 12.00 -23.99 27.88
CA LEU A 718 11.37 -23.17 28.93
C LEU A 718 9.86 -23.07 28.78
N CYS A 719 9.34 -22.96 27.55
CA CYS A 719 7.90 -22.83 27.31
C CYS A 719 7.13 -24.08 27.72
N ARG A 720 7.69 -25.27 27.46
CA ARG A 720 7.07 -26.53 27.91
C ARG A 720 6.91 -26.57 29.42
N ILE A 721 7.90 -26.08 30.16
CA ILE A 721 7.84 -26.00 31.62
C ILE A 721 6.79 -24.96 32.05
N LEU A 722 6.80 -23.79 31.41
CA LEU A 722 5.93 -22.67 31.77
C LEU A 722 4.43 -22.97 31.57
N PHE A 723 4.09 -23.70 30.50
CA PHE A 723 2.70 -24.01 30.13
C PHE A 723 2.26 -25.43 30.53
N ALA A 724 3.11 -26.23 31.19
CA ALA A 724 2.77 -27.60 31.60
C ALA A 724 1.49 -27.69 32.46
N SER A 725 1.29 -26.73 33.38
CA SER A 725 0.08 -26.70 34.20
C SER A 725 -1.18 -26.32 33.41
N PHE A 726 -1.01 -25.65 32.26
CA PHE A 726 -2.12 -25.30 31.36
C PHE A 726 -2.48 -26.51 30.50
N ASP A 727 -1.47 -27.22 29.99
CA ASP A 727 -1.62 -28.48 29.26
C ASP A 727 -2.36 -29.53 30.11
N GLU A 728 -1.95 -29.68 31.38
CA GLU A 728 -2.59 -30.60 32.34
C GLU A 728 -4.06 -30.25 32.58
N LEU A 729 -4.36 -28.98 32.88
CA LEU A 729 -5.73 -28.56 33.15
C LEU A 729 -6.63 -28.69 31.91
N ALA A 730 -6.13 -28.29 30.74
CA ALA A 730 -6.86 -28.42 29.48
C ALA A 730 -7.18 -29.89 29.17
N SER A 731 -6.19 -30.77 29.31
CA SER A 731 -6.36 -32.19 29.05
C SER A 731 -7.33 -32.85 30.03
N ARG A 732 -7.22 -32.52 31.31
CA ARG A 732 -8.10 -33.04 32.38
C ARG A 732 -9.55 -32.60 32.19
N TYR A 733 -9.80 -31.31 31.93
CA TYR A 733 -11.17 -30.80 31.81
C TYR A 733 -11.85 -31.20 30.50
N LEU A 734 -11.14 -31.16 29.37
CA LEU A 734 -11.69 -31.55 28.07
C LEU A 734 -11.72 -33.07 27.86
N GLN A 735 -11.12 -33.85 28.77
CA GLN A 735 -10.96 -35.30 28.68
C GLN A 735 -10.33 -35.74 27.34
N LYS A 736 -9.38 -34.95 26.85
CA LYS A 736 -8.70 -35.14 25.57
C LYS A 736 -7.24 -34.76 25.74
N ASP A 737 -6.33 -35.61 25.29
CA ASP A 737 -4.89 -35.29 25.25
C ASP A 737 -4.68 -34.09 24.31
N THR A 738 -4.44 -32.92 24.90
CA THR A 738 -4.27 -31.67 24.16
C THR A 738 -3.36 -30.71 24.89
N THR A 739 -2.50 -30.06 24.12
CA THR A 739 -1.64 -29.00 24.64
C THR A 739 -2.34 -27.65 24.56
N TYR A 740 -1.95 -26.72 25.42
CA TYR A 740 -2.44 -25.36 25.40
C TYR A 740 -2.06 -24.64 24.09
N GLU A 741 -0.91 -24.97 23.50
CA GLU A 741 -0.50 -24.47 22.17
C GLU A 741 -1.50 -24.89 21.08
N GLU A 742 -1.89 -26.17 21.03
CA GLU A 742 -2.88 -26.68 20.07
C GLU A 742 -4.23 -25.99 20.25
N LEU A 743 -4.62 -25.77 21.50
CA LEU A 743 -5.89 -25.17 21.84
C LEU A 743 -5.93 -23.68 21.46
N LEU A 744 -4.81 -22.96 21.59
CA LEU A 744 -4.64 -21.62 21.03
C LEU A 744 -4.63 -21.61 19.49
N GLY A 745 -4.16 -22.68 18.85
CA GLY A 745 -4.18 -22.82 17.39
C GLY A 745 -5.59 -22.78 16.78
N LEU A 746 -6.64 -22.97 17.58
CA LEU A 746 -8.05 -22.90 17.17
C LEU A 746 -8.60 -21.46 17.12
N GLY A 747 -7.79 -20.44 17.41
CA GLY A 747 -8.18 -19.03 17.39
C GLY A 747 -8.72 -18.56 16.04
N ALA A 748 -9.93 -18.00 16.04
CA ALA A 748 -10.56 -17.47 14.83
C ALA A 748 -9.90 -16.16 14.36
N VAL A 749 -9.56 -15.26 15.29
CA VAL A 749 -8.90 -13.97 15.03
C VAL A 749 -7.96 -13.65 16.18
N TRP A 750 -6.77 -13.12 15.88
CA TRP A 750 -5.83 -12.55 16.84
C TRP A 750 -5.77 -11.04 16.65
N LEU A 751 -5.95 -10.29 17.72
CA LEU A 751 -5.92 -8.83 17.75
C LEU A 751 -4.70 -8.40 18.58
N HIS A 752 -3.63 -8.06 17.89
CA HIS A 752 -2.36 -7.64 18.52
C HIS A 752 -2.41 -6.16 18.86
N ARG A 753 -2.22 -5.81 20.14
CA ARG A 753 -2.27 -4.43 20.65
C ARG A 753 -1.03 -3.58 20.32
N TYR A 754 -0.25 -3.93 19.31
CA TYR A 754 0.93 -3.20 18.84
C TYR A 754 0.82 -2.86 17.35
N ASP A 755 1.65 -1.92 16.88
CA ASP A 755 1.75 -1.48 15.48
C ASP A 755 2.96 -2.13 14.80
N PHE A 756 2.93 -2.27 13.48
CA PHE A 756 3.95 -3.01 12.73
C PHE A 756 5.33 -2.36 12.87
N THR A 757 5.36 -1.06 13.16
CA THR A 757 6.58 -0.32 13.41
C THR A 757 7.36 -0.76 14.66
N PHE A 758 6.73 -1.49 15.59
CA PHE A 758 7.39 -2.03 16.79
C PHE A 758 7.89 -3.47 16.63
N GLU A 759 7.58 -4.13 15.51
CA GLU A 759 7.96 -5.52 15.26
C GLU A 759 9.04 -5.64 14.19
N PHE A 760 9.79 -6.73 14.25
CA PHE A 760 10.72 -7.08 13.19
C PHE A 760 9.95 -7.57 11.96
N PRO A 761 10.41 -7.26 10.73
CA PRO A 761 9.72 -7.65 9.51
C PRO A 761 9.61 -9.17 9.45
N LYS A 762 8.40 -9.68 9.66
CA LYS A 762 8.10 -11.10 9.62
C LYS A 762 6.66 -11.33 9.14
N PRO A 763 6.38 -12.49 8.53
CA PRO A 763 5.06 -12.82 8.04
C PRO A 763 4.08 -13.04 9.20
N GLN A 764 2.85 -12.58 9.03
CA GLN A 764 1.75 -12.84 9.96
C GLN A 764 0.63 -13.58 9.25
N MET A 765 -0.13 -14.38 9.99
CA MET A 765 -1.34 -14.98 9.44
C MET A 765 -2.41 -13.90 9.25
N PRO A 766 -3.29 -13.94 8.23
CA PRO A 766 -4.23 -12.84 8.01
C PRO A 766 -5.35 -12.74 9.04
N ASN A 767 -5.54 -13.75 9.88
CA ASN A 767 -6.39 -13.64 11.06
C ASN A 767 -5.69 -12.91 12.21
N MET A 768 -4.40 -12.58 12.11
CA MET A 768 -3.64 -11.76 13.05
C MET A 768 -3.64 -10.30 12.60
N VAL A 769 -4.46 -9.49 13.25
CA VAL A 769 -4.67 -8.08 12.95
C VAL A 769 -3.96 -7.24 14.00
N GLN A 770 -3.05 -6.39 13.55
CA GLN A 770 -2.40 -5.41 14.38
C GLN A 770 -3.32 -4.20 14.57
N ILE A 771 -3.65 -3.91 15.82
CA ILE A 771 -4.55 -2.83 16.25
C ILE A 771 -3.82 -1.86 17.18
N GLY A 772 -2.55 -1.59 16.88
CA GLY A 772 -1.74 -0.58 17.54
C GLY A 772 -2.47 0.77 17.66
N GLY A 773 -2.32 1.44 18.80
CA GLY A 773 -3.00 2.72 19.06
C GLY A 773 -4.46 2.60 19.53
N ILE A 774 -5.03 1.39 19.71
CA ILE A 774 -6.40 1.23 20.23
C ILE A 774 -6.62 1.78 21.64
N ASN A 775 -5.57 1.80 22.48
CA ASN A 775 -5.61 2.39 23.82
C ASN A 775 -5.55 3.93 23.79
N CYS A 776 -5.24 4.53 22.65
CA CYS A 776 -5.31 5.98 22.49
C CYS A 776 -6.79 6.37 22.43
N ALA A 777 -7.16 7.47 23.10
CA ALA A 777 -8.55 7.87 23.23
C ALA A 777 -9.22 8.07 21.85
N LYS A 778 -10.20 7.22 21.49
CA LYS A 778 -11.11 7.47 20.35
C LYS A 778 -11.98 8.68 20.70
N ARG A 779 -11.91 9.74 19.89
CA ARG A 779 -12.70 10.96 20.07
C ARG A 779 -13.79 11.10 18.99
N GLY A 780 -14.81 11.90 19.28
CA GLY A 780 -16.16 11.83 18.69
C GLY A 780 -16.23 11.86 17.15
N PRO A 781 -17.18 11.14 16.53
CA PRO A 781 -17.36 11.13 15.08
C PRO A 781 -17.96 12.44 14.55
N LEU A 782 -17.54 12.86 13.35
CA LEU A 782 -18.26 13.87 12.55
C LEU A 782 -19.63 13.29 12.19
N THR A 783 -20.70 13.90 12.69
CA THR A 783 -22.09 13.40 12.56
C THR A 783 -22.79 13.86 11.29
N LYS A 784 -22.27 14.86 10.56
CA LYS A 784 -22.92 15.47 9.39
C LYS A 784 -22.04 15.69 8.16
N LEU A 785 -20.74 15.97 8.34
CA LEU A 785 -19.79 15.88 7.23
C LEU A 785 -19.52 14.38 7.02
N GLU A 786 -20.20 13.75 6.07
CA GLU A 786 -19.98 12.35 5.76
C GLU A 786 -18.46 12.11 5.59
N LYS A 787 -17.92 11.17 6.35
CA LYS A 787 -16.54 10.69 6.16
C LYS A 787 -16.27 10.27 4.70
N ALA A 788 -17.34 9.98 3.95
CA ALA A 788 -17.32 9.72 2.52
C ALA A 788 -16.85 10.94 1.70
N THR A 789 -17.37 12.16 1.89
CA THR A 789 -17.05 13.30 1.00
C THR A 789 -15.56 13.71 1.01
N VAL A 790 -14.90 13.56 2.17
CA VAL A 790 -13.48 13.87 2.36
C VAL A 790 -12.59 12.68 2.02
N ARG A 791 -13.01 11.44 2.32
CA ARG A 791 -12.25 10.24 1.99
C ARG A 791 -12.34 9.91 0.50
N ASP A 792 -13.46 10.20 -0.14
CA ASP A 792 -13.70 10.06 -1.59
C ASP A 792 -12.93 11.11 -2.41
N PHE A 793 -12.47 12.19 -1.76
CA PHE A 793 -11.50 13.13 -2.34
C PHE A 793 -10.10 12.49 -2.48
N PHE A 794 -9.77 11.49 -1.66
CA PHE A 794 -8.44 10.85 -1.59
C PHE A 794 -8.42 9.36 -1.98
N PHE A 795 -9.57 8.69 -2.01
CA PHE A 795 -9.74 7.33 -2.47
C PHE A 795 -10.89 7.25 -3.47
N CYS A 796 -10.54 6.97 -4.73
CA CYS A 796 -11.46 6.90 -5.85
C CYS A 796 -12.52 5.80 -5.61
N ASN A 797 -13.77 6.21 -5.36
CA ASN A 797 -14.85 5.26 -5.10
C ASN A 797 -15.34 4.58 -6.40
N THR A 798 -15.31 3.26 -6.35
CA THR A 798 -15.91 2.33 -7.30
C THR A 798 -17.30 1.99 -6.77
N ILE A 799 -18.36 2.28 -7.51
CA ILE A 799 -19.70 1.74 -7.22
C ILE A 799 -20.17 0.96 -8.45
N ASP A 800 -20.25 -0.36 -8.27
CA ASP A 800 -20.74 -1.33 -9.23
C ASP A 800 -22.25 -1.21 -9.48
N LYS A 801 -22.63 -1.54 -10.72
CA LYS A 801 -23.90 -1.21 -11.37
C LYS A 801 -25.18 -1.80 -10.75
N MET A 802 -25.11 -2.63 -9.70
CA MET A 802 -26.33 -3.06 -8.97
C MET A 802 -26.78 -2.07 -7.88
N ALA A 803 -25.87 -1.20 -7.43
CA ALA A 803 -26.24 -0.14 -6.50
C ALA A 803 -27.15 0.90 -7.15
N ALA A 804 -27.13 1.11 -8.48
CA ALA A 804 -27.90 2.16 -9.16
C ALA A 804 -29.42 1.96 -9.09
N VAL A 805 -29.90 0.72 -9.07
CA VAL A 805 -31.36 0.43 -8.94
C VAL A 805 -31.82 0.67 -7.50
N TRP A 806 -31.00 0.29 -6.52
CA TRP A 806 -31.24 0.62 -5.12
C TRP A 806 -30.96 2.10 -4.79
N LEU A 807 -30.06 2.76 -5.52
CA LEU A 807 -29.78 4.19 -5.44
C LEU A 807 -30.93 5.00 -6.03
N LEU A 808 -31.56 4.54 -7.12
CA LEU A 808 -32.71 5.25 -7.71
C LEU A 808 -33.99 5.04 -6.90
N LEU A 809 -34.17 3.86 -6.30
CA LEU A 809 -35.23 3.62 -5.31
C LEU A 809 -34.97 4.36 -3.99
N SER A 810 -33.70 4.53 -3.59
CA SER A 810 -33.34 5.33 -2.42
C SER A 810 -33.31 6.83 -2.70
N LEU A 811 -33.04 7.30 -3.93
CA LEU A 811 -33.14 8.71 -4.34
C LEU A 811 -34.59 9.19 -4.42
N PHE A 812 -35.57 8.27 -4.51
CA PHE A 812 -36.99 8.59 -4.36
C PHE A 812 -37.46 8.62 -2.89
N PHE A 813 -36.67 8.10 -1.94
CA PHE A 813 -37.05 7.96 -0.52
C PHE A 813 -36.04 8.52 0.51
N LEU A 814 -34.88 9.02 0.10
CA LEU A 814 -33.89 9.68 0.95
C LEU A 814 -33.58 11.06 0.38
N GLY A 815 -33.69 12.04 1.27
CA GLY A 815 -33.70 13.45 0.98
C GLY A 815 -32.44 13.98 0.29
N SER A 816 -32.62 15.17 -0.26
CA SER A 816 -31.60 16.16 -0.55
C SER A 816 -30.32 15.94 0.26
N ALA A 817 -29.18 15.70 -0.39
CA ALA A 817 -27.89 15.81 0.26
C ALA A 817 -27.73 17.28 0.69
N GLU A 818 -28.10 17.59 1.94
CA GLU A 818 -27.90 18.92 2.50
C GLU A 818 -26.40 19.18 2.58
N ALA A 819 -25.97 20.25 1.92
CA ALA A 819 -24.60 20.71 2.00
C ALA A 819 -24.31 21.24 3.42
N GLY A 820 -23.30 20.68 4.08
CA GLY A 820 -22.92 21.08 5.44
C GLY A 820 -22.42 22.52 5.53
N LYS A 821 -22.64 23.15 6.69
CA LYS A 821 -22.15 24.49 7.04
C LYS A 821 -20.78 24.39 7.69
N LEU A 822 -19.76 24.97 7.07
CA LEU A 822 -18.38 24.94 7.54
C LEU A 822 -17.91 26.34 7.96
N LEU A 823 -17.45 26.45 9.20
CA LEU A 823 -16.73 27.63 9.69
C LEU A 823 -15.24 27.48 9.40
N VAL A 824 -14.59 28.52 8.86
CA VAL A 824 -13.16 28.53 8.61
C VAL A 824 -12.51 29.68 9.35
N ILE A 825 -11.55 29.37 10.21
CA ILE A 825 -10.73 30.37 10.92
C ILE A 825 -9.26 30.07 10.60
N PRO A 826 -8.68 30.76 9.59
CA PRO A 826 -7.30 30.50 9.17
C PRO A 826 -6.28 31.32 9.94
N SER A 827 -5.00 30.92 9.86
CA SER A 827 -3.86 31.78 10.21
C SER A 827 -3.28 32.43 8.94
N ASP A 828 -2.77 33.66 9.06
CA ASP A 828 -2.23 34.41 7.91
C ASP A 828 -0.95 33.76 7.31
N GLY A 829 -0.56 34.20 6.13
CA GLY A 829 0.66 33.78 5.43
C GLY A 829 0.57 32.40 4.77
N SER A 830 1.62 31.60 4.94
CA SER A 830 1.73 30.27 4.33
C SER A 830 0.69 29.26 4.86
N HIS A 831 0.09 29.54 6.01
CA HIS A 831 -0.96 28.72 6.60
C HIS A 831 -2.26 28.85 5.78
N TRP A 832 -2.70 30.09 5.49
CA TRP A 832 -3.83 30.36 4.61
C TRP A 832 -3.64 29.83 3.19
N LEU A 833 -2.45 30.00 2.60
CA LEU A 833 -2.17 29.50 1.24
C LEU A 833 -2.39 27.99 1.09
N GLY A 834 -2.17 27.22 2.16
CA GLY A 834 -2.45 25.78 2.18
C GLY A 834 -3.93 25.44 2.37
N MET A 835 -4.67 26.24 3.16
CA MET A 835 -6.09 26.02 3.44
C MET A 835 -7.01 26.46 2.29
N LYS A 836 -6.64 27.55 1.61
CA LYS A 836 -7.46 28.20 0.57
C LYS A 836 -7.98 27.24 -0.52
N PRO A 837 -7.17 26.34 -1.12
CA PRO A 837 -7.66 25.42 -2.14
C PRO A 837 -8.77 24.48 -1.65
N ILE A 838 -8.69 24.01 -0.39
CA ILE A 838 -9.70 23.15 0.21
C ILE A 838 -10.99 23.95 0.43
N VAL A 839 -10.87 25.16 0.96
CA VAL A 839 -12.00 26.06 1.23
C VAL A 839 -12.76 26.39 -0.06
N GLU A 840 -12.05 26.74 -1.14
CA GLU A 840 -12.65 27.06 -2.43
C GLU A 840 -13.35 25.85 -3.06
N GLU A 841 -12.73 24.66 -3.01
CA GLU A 841 -13.31 23.44 -3.58
C GLU A 841 -14.53 22.95 -2.79
N LEU A 842 -14.52 23.04 -1.46
CA LEU A 842 -15.68 22.71 -0.62
C LEU A 842 -16.87 23.64 -0.92
N GLY A 843 -16.60 24.93 -1.13
CA GLY A 843 -17.60 25.89 -1.59
C GLY A 843 -18.13 25.54 -2.99
N ARG A 844 -17.25 25.19 -3.94
CA ARG A 844 -17.63 24.78 -5.30
C ARG A 844 -18.51 23.53 -5.32
N ARG A 845 -18.31 22.62 -4.36
CA ARG A 845 -19.13 21.39 -4.19
C ARG A 845 -20.44 21.61 -3.45
N GLY A 846 -20.77 22.87 -3.11
CA GLY A 846 -22.05 23.26 -2.53
C GLY A 846 -22.02 23.51 -1.03
N SER A 847 -20.91 23.27 -0.33
CA SER A 847 -20.81 23.53 1.13
C SER A 847 -20.99 25.01 1.44
N GLN A 848 -21.75 25.34 2.47
CA GLN A 848 -21.87 26.72 2.95
C GLN A 848 -20.66 27.07 3.79
N VAL A 849 -19.65 27.67 3.17
CA VAL A 849 -18.39 28.03 3.84
C VAL A 849 -18.39 29.49 4.26
N VAL A 850 -18.14 29.75 5.54
CA VAL A 850 -17.97 31.09 6.13
C VAL A 850 -16.54 31.23 6.62
N VAL A 851 -15.79 32.20 6.10
CA VAL A 851 -14.39 32.44 6.48
C VAL A 851 -14.31 33.68 7.36
N VAL A 852 -13.73 33.56 8.56
CA VAL A 852 -13.56 34.68 9.51
C VAL A 852 -12.08 35.09 9.56
N ILE A 853 -11.76 36.35 9.21
CA ILE A 853 -10.38 36.85 9.12
C ILE A 853 -10.20 38.20 9.86
N PRO A 854 -8.98 38.56 10.30
CA PRO A 854 -8.70 39.88 10.86
C PRO A 854 -8.76 40.98 9.78
N GLU A 855 -9.14 42.20 10.17
CA GLU A 855 -9.14 43.38 9.28
C GLU A 855 -7.75 43.70 8.71
N ALA A 856 -6.70 43.58 9.53
CA ALA A 856 -5.32 43.78 9.11
C ALA A 856 -4.66 42.43 8.76
N SER A 857 -4.78 42.01 7.50
CA SER A 857 -4.16 40.77 6.98
C SER A 857 -3.11 41.04 5.88
N LEU A 858 -2.09 40.19 5.80
CA LEU A 858 -1.03 40.24 4.80
C LEU A 858 -1.44 39.51 3.51
N SER A 859 -1.96 38.28 3.64
CA SER A 859 -2.23 37.37 2.51
C SER A 859 -3.71 36.98 2.32
N MET A 860 -4.58 37.32 3.27
CA MET A 860 -6.01 36.97 3.25
C MET A 860 -6.83 38.09 2.60
N GLY A 861 -7.01 38.02 1.27
CA GLY A 861 -7.84 38.98 0.53
C GLY A 861 -9.35 38.78 0.76
N PRO A 862 -10.19 39.82 0.57
CA PRO A 862 -11.64 39.70 0.69
C PRO A 862 -12.20 38.75 -0.38
N SER A 863 -13.06 37.80 0.03
CA SER A 863 -13.82 36.90 -0.85
C SER A 863 -15.33 37.07 -0.62
N GLN A 864 -16.17 36.50 -1.49
CA GLN A 864 -17.64 36.64 -1.40
C GLN A 864 -18.25 36.17 -0.07
N ASN A 865 -17.59 35.27 0.69
CA ASN A 865 -18.10 34.72 1.96
C ASN A 865 -17.16 35.00 3.16
N THR A 866 -16.45 36.12 3.15
CA THR A 866 -15.51 36.50 4.22
C THR A 866 -16.13 37.48 5.21
N THR A 867 -16.03 37.20 6.50
CA THR A 867 -16.40 38.11 7.61
C THR A 867 -15.14 38.60 8.33
N THR A 868 -15.02 39.90 8.56
CA THR A 868 -13.85 40.49 9.23
C THR A 868 -14.11 40.79 10.71
N PHE A 869 -13.05 40.81 11.53
CA PHE A 869 -13.08 41.28 12.92
C PHE A 869 -11.97 42.30 13.20
N PRO A 870 -12.22 43.26 14.11
CA PRO A 870 -11.29 44.36 14.38
C PRO A 870 -10.03 43.88 15.09
N VAL A 871 -8.89 44.49 14.77
CA VAL A 871 -7.59 44.23 15.41
C VAL A 871 -6.87 45.54 15.73
N ASN A 872 -6.09 45.55 16.81
CA ASN A 872 -5.46 46.76 17.36
C ASN A 872 -4.07 47.08 16.75
N TYR A 873 -3.86 46.75 15.48
CA TYR A 873 -2.59 46.97 14.78
C TYR A 873 -2.83 47.15 13.27
N THR A 874 -1.88 47.80 12.60
CA THR A 874 -1.91 48.03 11.15
C THR A 874 -1.16 46.94 10.39
N LYS A 875 -1.48 46.77 9.10
CA LYS A 875 -0.78 45.84 8.20
C LYS A 875 0.75 46.10 8.12
N ALA A 876 1.16 47.37 8.23
CA ALA A 876 2.57 47.76 8.20
C ALA A 876 3.32 47.33 9.47
N GLU A 877 2.70 47.50 10.64
CA GLU A 877 3.27 47.05 11.92
C GLU A 877 3.40 45.53 11.98
N LEU A 878 2.42 44.80 11.45
CA LEU A 878 2.48 43.33 11.36
C LEU A 878 3.64 42.87 10.45
N HIS A 879 3.83 43.53 9.31
CA HIS A 879 4.94 43.23 8.39
C HIS A 879 6.31 43.49 9.04
N ALA A 880 6.49 44.66 9.66
CA ALA A 880 7.74 45.05 10.31
C ALA A 880 8.13 44.09 11.46
N LEU A 881 7.13 43.64 12.24
CA LEU A 881 7.36 42.67 13.31
C LEU A 881 7.87 41.32 12.78
N LEU A 882 7.26 40.82 11.70
CA LEU A 882 7.66 39.53 11.10
C LEU A 882 9.07 39.61 10.51
N GLU A 883 9.37 40.69 9.78
CA GLU A 883 10.68 40.92 9.18
C GLU A 883 11.79 41.08 10.24
N GLY A 884 11.53 41.83 11.31
CA GLY A 884 12.45 41.99 12.44
C GLY A 884 12.73 40.67 13.19
N GLY A 885 11.70 39.85 13.38
CA GLY A 885 11.84 38.53 13.99
C GLY A 885 12.68 37.57 13.15
N LEU A 886 12.38 37.50 11.84
CA LEU A 886 13.10 36.66 10.88
C LEU A 886 14.57 37.06 10.74
N THR A 887 14.87 38.35 10.60
CA THR A 887 16.25 38.86 10.51
C THR A 887 17.04 38.51 11.76
N THR A 888 16.44 38.64 12.95
CA THR A 888 17.11 38.26 14.21
C THR A 888 17.39 36.76 14.26
N ILE A 889 16.40 35.91 13.92
CA ILE A 889 16.57 34.43 13.89
C ILE A 889 17.68 34.01 12.92
N LEU A 890 17.72 34.61 11.73
CA LEU A 890 18.71 34.29 10.70
C LEU A 890 20.11 34.82 11.04
N SER A 891 20.21 35.83 11.90
CA SER A 891 21.50 36.43 12.30
C SER A 891 22.23 35.67 13.42
N ILE A 892 21.57 34.71 14.07
CA ILE A 892 22.15 33.96 15.19
C ILE A 892 23.13 32.91 14.69
N ASP A 893 24.36 32.94 15.22
CA ASP A 893 25.40 31.95 14.91
C ASP A 893 25.03 30.55 15.44
N LEU A 894 24.87 29.59 14.54
CA LEU A 894 24.51 28.19 14.82
C LEU A 894 25.71 27.26 15.06
N SER A 895 26.92 27.81 15.17
CA SER A 895 28.16 27.04 15.33
C SER A 895 28.21 26.21 16.62
N SER A 896 27.59 26.69 17.70
CA SER A 896 27.61 26.03 19.02
C SER A 896 26.25 25.46 19.43
N ASP A 897 26.25 24.35 20.19
CA ASP A 897 25.01 23.76 20.73
C ASP A 897 24.33 24.69 21.75
N LEU A 898 25.10 25.55 22.44
CA LEU A 898 24.56 26.58 23.33
C LEU A 898 23.79 27.65 22.54
N SER A 899 24.33 28.10 21.40
CA SER A 899 23.64 29.06 20.53
C SER A 899 22.36 28.47 19.95
N LYS A 900 22.37 27.19 19.54
CA LYS A 900 21.15 26.46 19.11
C LYS A 900 20.12 26.36 20.22
N PHE A 901 20.57 26.18 21.46
CA PHE A 901 19.70 26.13 22.64
C PHE A 901 19.10 27.51 22.97
N LEU A 902 19.88 28.59 22.92
CA LEU A 902 19.39 29.95 23.10
C LEU A 902 18.42 30.37 21.98
N LEU A 903 18.72 30.00 20.73
CA LEU A 903 17.83 30.23 19.59
C LEU A 903 16.45 29.57 19.82
N PHE A 904 16.43 28.36 20.38
CA PHE A 904 15.17 27.69 20.70
C PHE A 904 14.31 28.52 21.66
N PHE A 905 14.87 29.07 22.75
CA PHE A 905 14.10 29.94 23.66
C PHE A 905 13.68 31.26 23.02
N TYR A 906 14.54 31.86 22.18
CA TYR A 906 14.18 33.07 21.44
C TYR A 906 12.99 32.81 20.50
N GLN A 907 13.01 31.68 19.77
CA GLN A 907 11.91 31.25 18.91
C GLN A 907 10.62 31.01 19.70
N LEU A 908 10.69 30.37 20.87
CA LEU A 908 9.53 30.18 21.75
C LEU A 908 8.91 31.52 22.18
N ASN A 909 9.74 32.47 22.61
CA ASN A 909 9.29 33.82 23.01
C ASN A 909 8.65 34.59 21.85
N PHE A 910 9.29 34.55 20.68
CA PHE A 910 8.77 35.21 19.48
C PHE A 910 7.42 34.61 19.06
N LEU A 911 7.30 33.28 19.01
CA LEU A 911 6.06 32.59 18.67
C LEU A 911 4.93 32.85 19.68
N GLN A 912 5.25 32.84 20.98
CA GLN A 912 4.27 33.16 22.03
C GLN A 912 3.65 34.55 21.85
N SER A 913 4.44 35.54 21.40
CA SER A 913 3.95 36.91 21.12
C SER A 913 3.00 37.00 19.90
N PHE A 914 2.96 35.95 19.08
CA PHE A 914 2.13 35.83 17.89
C PHE A 914 0.82 35.06 18.17
N ILE A 915 0.91 33.99 18.97
CA ILE A 915 -0.12 32.96 19.22
C ILE A 915 -1.47 33.50 19.76
N VAL A 916 -1.57 34.77 20.15
CA VAL A 916 -2.81 35.31 20.74
C VAL A 916 -3.12 36.74 20.29
N ARG A 917 -2.40 37.26 19.29
CA ARG A 917 -2.50 38.67 18.86
C ARG A 917 -3.88 39.04 18.31
N ASN A 918 -4.55 38.08 17.67
CA ASN A 918 -5.87 38.25 17.07
C ASN A 918 -7.02 37.84 18.00
N ALA A 919 -6.71 37.28 19.18
CA ALA A 919 -7.70 36.63 20.02
C ALA A 919 -8.67 37.63 20.67
N GLU A 920 -8.16 38.80 21.09
CA GLU A 920 -8.99 39.82 21.74
C GLU A 920 -10.09 40.35 20.81
N GLY A 921 -9.75 40.60 19.54
CA GLY A 921 -10.66 41.15 18.54
C GLY A 921 -11.79 40.21 18.10
N LEU A 922 -11.55 38.89 18.12
CA LEU A 922 -12.55 37.89 17.75
C LEU A 922 -13.31 37.34 18.96
N LEU A 923 -12.59 36.82 19.98
CA LEU A 923 -13.21 36.05 21.06
C LEU A 923 -14.06 36.89 22.02
N PHE A 924 -13.77 38.19 22.14
CA PHE A 924 -14.53 39.12 22.99
C PHE A 924 -15.51 40.01 22.20
N ASN A 925 -15.65 39.77 20.90
CA ASN A 925 -16.69 40.42 20.11
C ASN A 925 -18.01 39.69 20.29
N GLU A 926 -18.81 40.12 21.28
CA GLU A 926 -20.06 39.47 21.65
C GLU A 926 -21.04 39.33 20.47
N ASP A 927 -21.16 40.37 19.64
CA ASP A 927 -22.04 40.37 18.47
C ASP A 927 -21.63 39.33 17.43
N LEU A 928 -20.34 39.24 17.11
CA LEU A 928 -19.82 38.28 16.15
C LEU A 928 -19.88 36.85 16.69
N MET A 929 -19.48 36.62 17.94
CA MET A 929 -19.56 35.30 18.58
C MET A 929 -21.00 34.80 18.70
N LYS A 930 -21.95 35.70 18.95
CA LYS A 930 -23.39 35.38 18.92
C LYS A 930 -23.86 35.02 17.51
N LYS A 931 -23.49 35.79 16.48
CA LYS A 931 -23.79 35.46 15.07
C LYS A 931 -23.24 34.08 14.67
N LEU A 932 -22.01 33.76 15.06
CA LEU A 932 -21.39 32.46 14.77
C LEU A 932 -22.13 31.30 15.47
N ARG A 933 -22.64 31.53 16.69
CA ARG A 933 -23.47 30.56 17.41
C ARG A 933 -24.82 30.35 16.73
N ASP A 934 -25.51 31.43 16.36
CA ASP A 934 -26.85 31.39 15.77
C ASP A 934 -26.84 30.72 14.38
N TYR A 935 -25.74 30.83 13.63
CA TYR A 935 -25.60 30.23 12.29
C TYR A 935 -25.63 28.69 12.28
N SER A 936 -25.34 28.05 13.43
CA SER A 936 -25.35 26.59 13.63
C SER A 936 -24.47 25.81 12.64
N PHE A 937 -23.14 25.96 12.76
CA PHE A 937 -22.16 25.24 11.94
C PHE A 937 -22.06 23.76 12.30
N ASP A 938 -21.71 22.92 11.32
CA ASP A 938 -21.55 21.48 11.49
C ASP A 938 -20.12 21.06 11.85
N ALA A 939 -19.13 21.86 11.46
CA ALA A 939 -17.72 21.69 11.80
C ALA A 939 -16.96 23.02 11.64
N ILE A 940 -15.75 23.07 12.19
CA ILE A 940 -14.79 24.16 11.98
C ILE A 940 -13.48 23.63 11.39
N LEU A 941 -12.99 24.26 10.32
CA LEU A 941 -11.67 24.04 9.75
C LEU A 941 -10.75 25.19 10.18
N THR A 942 -9.72 24.89 10.96
CA THR A 942 -8.79 25.89 11.50
C THR A 942 -7.35 25.42 11.41
N ASP A 943 -6.42 26.36 11.29
CA ASP A 943 -5.01 26.06 11.52
C ASP A 943 -4.72 26.22 13.03
N PRO A 944 -4.24 25.17 13.72
CA PRO A 944 -3.97 25.23 15.15
C PRO A 944 -2.74 26.08 15.52
N PHE A 945 -2.00 26.64 14.55
CA PHE A 945 -0.87 27.54 14.80
C PHE A 945 -1.30 28.81 15.55
N GLU A 946 -2.39 29.45 15.11
CA GLU A 946 -3.12 30.44 15.93
C GLU A 946 -4.31 29.74 16.61
N PRO A 947 -4.27 29.47 17.92
CA PRO A 947 -5.28 28.68 18.64
C PRO A 947 -6.66 29.37 18.77
N ILE A 948 -6.92 30.46 18.05
CA ILE A 948 -8.20 31.19 18.16
C ILE A 948 -9.34 30.33 17.63
N GLY A 949 -9.18 29.72 16.45
CA GLY A 949 -10.18 28.80 15.92
C GLY A 949 -10.34 27.54 16.77
N VAL A 950 -9.27 27.09 17.43
CA VAL A 950 -9.32 26.00 18.42
C VAL A 950 -10.22 26.39 19.61
N ILE A 951 -10.09 27.60 20.14
CA ILE A 951 -10.94 28.10 21.24
C ILE A 951 -12.39 28.28 20.80
N VAL A 952 -12.62 28.85 19.60
CA VAL A 952 -13.97 29.01 19.03
C VAL A 952 -14.66 27.67 18.86
N SER A 953 -13.94 26.62 18.44
CA SER A 953 -14.51 25.28 18.29
C SER A 953 -15.11 24.74 19.59
N GLU A 954 -14.41 24.94 20.72
CA GLU A 954 -14.85 24.50 22.03
C GLU A 954 -15.99 25.39 22.55
N TYR A 955 -15.93 26.70 22.32
CA TYR A 955 -16.97 27.66 22.73
C TYR A 955 -18.32 27.39 22.02
N LEU A 956 -18.27 27.06 20.73
CA LEU A 956 -19.44 26.68 19.92
C LEU A 956 -19.83 25.21 20.11
N SER A 957 -18.98 24.40 20.74
CA SER A 957 -19.16 22.95 20.91
C SER A 957 -19.35 22.22 19.58
N ILE A 958 -18.58 22.61 18.55
CA ILE A 958 -18.60 22.00 17.21
C ILE A 958 -17.32 21.18 16.94
N PRO A 959 -17.39 20.11 16.13
CA PRO A 959 -16.23 19.31 15.77
C PRO A 959 -15.13 20.13 15.07
N ALA A 960 -13.89 20.04 15.56
CA ALA A 960 -12.75 20.75 14.99
C ALA A 960 -11.92 19.88 14.04
N ILE A 961 -11.66 20.40 12.84
CA ILE A 961 -10.78 19.86 11.82
C ILE A 961 -9.53 20.75 11.80
N TYR A 962 -8.38 20.18 12.15
CA TYR A 962 -7.12 20.91 12.20
C TYR A 962 -6.30 20.66 10.96
N MET A 963 -5.96 21.73 10.23
CA MET A 963 -5.01 21.64 9.12
C MET A 963 -3.67 22.19 9.57
N GLN A 964 -2.68 21.32 9.68
CA GLN A 964 -1.42 21.64 10.32
C GLN A 964 -0.23 21.48 9.37
N ILE A 965 0.75 22.35 9.53
CA ILE A 965 2.16 22.06 9.23
C ILE A 965 2.97 22.14 10.52
N ASN A 966 3.69 21.06 10.88
CA ASN A 966 4.70 21.01 11.94
C ASN A 966 4.55 22.04 13.07
N LEU A 967 3.56 21.85 13.96
CA LEU A 967 3.28 22.83 15.01
C LEU A 967 4.53 23.07 15.88
N PRO A 968 4.73 24.32 16.30
CA PRO A 968 5.76 24.66 17.28
C PRO A 968 5.70 23.76 18.52
N CYS A 969 6.86 23.54 19.15
CA CYS A 969 7.08 22.66 20.32
C CYS A 969 6.60 21.20 20.18
N GLY A 970 6.01 20.77 19.05
CA GLY A 970 5.45 19.44 18.90
C GLY A 970 4.15 19.20 19.68
N VAL A 971 3.36 20.25 19.90
CA VAL A 971 2.08 20.17 20.62
C VAL A 971 1.10 19.19 19.97
N ASP A 972 1.18 19.00 18.66
CA ASP A 972 0.42 17.99 17.93
C ASP A 972 0.68 16.59 18.44
N THR A 973 1.94 16.23 18.69
CA THR A 973 2.32 14.92 19.21
C THR A 973 1.84 14.75 20.65
N LEU A 974 1.87 15.81 21.46
CA LEU A 974 1.38 15.80 22.84
C LEU A 974 -0.16 15.73 22.90
N ALA A 975 -0.85 16.49 22.05
CA ALA A 975 -2.30 16.59 21.99
C ALA A 975 -2.91 15.31 21.41
N SER A 976 -2.31 14.76 20.35
CA SER A 976 -2.75 13.52 19.72
C SER A 976 -2.35 12.27 20.49
N GLN A 977 -1.35 12.38 21.37
CA GLN A 977 -0.74 11.26 22.09
C GLN A 977 -0.08 10.24 21.16
N CYS A 978 0.34 10.67 19.96
CA CYS A 978 1.11 9.82 19.05
C CYS A 978 2.47 9.46 19.68
N PRO A 979 2.88 8.18 19.69
CA PRO A 979 4.22 7.81 20.12
C PRO A 979 5.30 8.48 19.26
N SER A 980 6.33 9.02 19.92
CA SER A 980 7.52 9.57 19.24
C SER A 980 8.79 9.10 19.95
N PRO A 981 9.27 7.87 19.67
CA PRO A 981 10.37 7.28 20.42
C PRO A 981 11.68 8.06 20.24
N PRO A 982 12.27 8.60 21.33
CA PRO A 982 13.47 9.46 21.23
C PRO A 982 14.74 8.71 20.80
N SER A 983 14.69 7.37 20.73
CA SER A 983 15.82 6.53 20.29
C SER A 983 16.08 6.59 18.78
N TYR A 984 15.05 6.85 17.97
CA TYR A 984 15.16 6.86 16.50
C TYR A 984 14.27 7.89 15.81
N VAL A 985 13.37 8.59 16.53
CA VAL A 985 12.63 9.74 16.03
C VAL A 985 13.30 11.02 16.54
N PRO A 986 14.05 11.74 15.69
CA PRO A 986 14.58 13.06 15.99
C PRO A 986 13.50 14.05 16.43
N GLN A 987 13.77 14.76 17.52
CA GLN A 987 13.05 15.96 17.92
C GLN A 987 13.25 17.03 16.86
N ARG A 988 12.22 17.85 16.69
CA ARG A 988 12.21 18.92 15.67
C ARG A 988 13.38 19.88 15.91
N ASN A 989 13.93 20.44 14.84
CA ASN A 989 15.05 21.39 14.85
C ASN A 989 16.36 20.85 15.47
N THR A 990 16.59 19.53 15.43
CA THR A 990 17.88 18.90 15.79
C THR A 990 18.78 18.62 14.60
N HIS A 991 18.21 18.52 13.39
CA HIS A 991 18.85 18.00 12.18
C HIS A 991 19.35 16.54 12.29
N PHE A 992 18.94 15.81 13.33
CA PHE A 992 19.29 14.40 13.44
C PHE A 992 18.51 13.55 12.42
N THR A 993 19.06 12.39 12.10
CA THR A 993 18.42 11.39 11.22
C THR A 993 17.99 10.18 12.05
N VAL A 994 17.37 9.17 11.43
CA VAL A 994 17.07 7.89 12.10
C VAL A 994 18.35 7.21 12.63
N GLN A 995 19.51 7.50 12.01
CA GLN A 995 20.82 7.00 12.43
C GLN A 995 21.51 7.98 13.39
N MET A 996 21.01 8.06 14.63
CA MET A 996 21.65 8.83 15.71
C MET A 996 22.74 8.02 16.42
N ASN A 997 23.88 8.67 16.66
CA ASN A 997 24.89 8.18 17.59
C ASN A 997 24.44 8.36 19.06
N LEU A 998 25.19 7.80 20.02
CA LEU A 998 24.79 7.80 21.43
C LEU A 998 24.58 9.22 22.00
N TRP A 999 25.45 10.17 21.65
CA TRP A 999 25.33 11.56 22.08
C TRP A 999 24.09 12.24 21.49
N GLN A 1000 23.86 12.05 20.20
CA GLN A 1000 22.66 12.56 19.52
C GLN A 1000 21.38 11.99 20.15
N ARG A 1001 21.35 10.70 20.49
CA ARG A 1001 20.22 10.09 21.21
C ARG A 1001 20.02 10.71 22.60
N PHE A 1002 21.10 10.99 23.33
CA PHE A 1002 21.03 11.66 24.63
C PHE A 1002 20.44 13.08 24.51
N VAL A 1003 20.97 13.89 23.58
CA VAL A 1003 20.44 15.24 23.30
C VAL A 1003 18.98 15.17 22.87
N ASN A 1004 18.63 14.18 22.04
CA ASN A 1004 17.27 13.97 21.58
C ASN A 1004 16.30 13.61 22.71
N LEU A 1005 16.75 12.74 23.64
CA LEU A 1005 16.00 12.39 24.84
C LEU A 1005 15.79 13.61 25.73
N VAL A 1006 16.83 14.40 26.02
CA VAL A 1006 16.71 15.62 26.83
C VAL A 1006 15.71 16.59 26.21
N ARG A 1007 15.78 16.83 24.91
CA ARG A 1007 14.81 17.69 24.19
C ARG A 1007 13.38 17.14 24.26
N THR A 1008 13.21 15.82 24.16
CA THR A 1008 11.91 15.15 24.30
C THR A 1008 11.33 15.35 25.70
N LEU A 1009 12.15 15.27 26.74
CA LEU A 1009 11.72 15.51 28.13
C LEU A 1009 11.36 16.97 28.39
N LEU A 1010 12.02 17.92 27.73
CA LEU A 1010 11.72 19.36 27.83
C LEU A 1010 10.52 19.79 26.99
N GLN A 1011 10.07 18.96 26.04
CA GLN A 1011 9.00 19.27 25.09
C GLN A 1011 7.68 19.72 25.76
N PRO A 1012 7.16 19.04 26.81
CA PRO A 1012 5.91 19.46 27.46
C PRO A 1012 6.04 20.81 28.17
N MET A 1013 7.21 21.10 28.76
CA MET A 1013 7.48 22.38 29.42
C MET A 1013 7.52 23.51 28.38
N ALA A 1014 8.20 23.29 27.25
CA ALA A 1014 8.24 24.22 26.13
C ALA A 1014 6.84 24.52 25.57
N CYS A 1015 5.98 23.49 25.44
CA CYS A 1015 4.61 23.69 24.97
C CYS A 1015 3.72 24.43 25.97
N ARG A 1016 3.82 24.15 27.28
CA ARG A 1016 3.10 24.93 28.29
C ARG A 1016 3.53 26.39 28.26
N TYR A 1017 4.83 26.65 28.23
CA TYR A 1017 5.37 28.00 28.17
C TYR A 1017 4.79 28.77 26.97
N MET A 1018 4.87 28.18 25.77
CA MET A 1018 4.39 28.79 24.53
C MET A 1018 2.89 29.08 24.54
N HIS A 1019 2.06 28.19 25.08
CA HIS A 1019 0.61 28.34 25.09
C HIS A 1019 0.05 29.03 26.35
N THR A 1020 0.89 29.50 27.29
CA THR A 1020 0.44 30.11 28.55
C THR A 1020 -0.64 31.19 28.35
N TYR A 1021 -0.42 32.15 27.44
CA TYR A 1021 -1.41 33.21 27.17
C TYR A 1021 -2.69 32.68 26.50
N ALA A 1022 -2.57 31.67 25.62
CA ALA A 1022 -3.73 31.05 24.99
C ALA A 1022 -4.56 30.27 26.01
N ASP A 1023 -3.92 29.58 26.96
CA ASP A 1023 -4.57 28.88 28.07
C ASP A 1023 -5.35 29.84 28.97
N GLU A 1024 -4.78 31.00 29.28
CA GLU A 1024 -5.45 32.05 30.06
C GLU A 1024 -6.69 32.59 29.33
N ILE A 1025 -6.55 32.95 28.05
CA ILE A 1025 -7.66 33.49 27.26
C ILE A 1025 -8.76 32.46 27.07
N ALA A 1026 -8.41 31.21 26.73
CA ALA A 1026 -9.37 30.13 26.64
C ALA A 1026 -10.10 29.88 27.96
N SER A 1027 -9.39 29.96 29.09
CA SER A 1027 -10.00 29.77 30.40
C SER A 1027 -10.99 30.87 30.76
N ARG A 1028 -10.70 32.13 30.35
CA ARG A 1028 -11.62 33.27 30.51
C ARG A 1028 -12.86 33.12 29.62
N VAL A 1029 -12.66 32.81 28.33
CA VAL A 1029 -13.75 32.70 27.34
C VAL A 1029 -14.67 31.50 27.62
N LEU A 1030 -14.10 30.36 28.03
CA LEU A 1030 -14.85 29.13 28.31
C LEU A 1030 -15.33 29.04 29.77
N GLN A 1031 -14.98 30.00 30.63
CA GLN A 1031 -15.34 30.05 32.04
C GLN A 1031 -14.95 28.76 32.82
N ARG A 1032 -13.85 28.12 32.43
CA ARG A 1032 -13.29 26.93 33.09
C ARG A 1032 -11.79 26.84 32.85
N LYS A 1033 -11.03 26.34 33.83
CA LYS A 1033 -9.59 26.12 33.66
C LYS A 1033 -9.35 25.06 32.59
N THR A 1034 -8.64 25.41 31.53
CA THR A 1034 -8.35 24.53 30.38
C THR A 1034 -6.94 24.78 29.85
N SER A 1035 -6.43 23.86 29.03
CA SER A 1035 -5.17 24.04 28.30
C SER A 1035 -5.34 23.76 26.81
N MET A 1036 -4.51 24.40 25.97
CA MET A 1036 -4.53 24.21 24.52
C MET A 1036 -4.25 22.76 24.14
N VAL A 1037 -3.33 22.09 24.85
CA VAL A 1037 -3.05 20.65 24.66
C VAL A 1037 -4.32 19.81 24.86
N GLU A 1038 -5.14 20.16 25.85
CA GLU A 1038 -6.40 19.46 26.12
C GLU A 1038 -7.45 19.69 25.02
N ILE A 1039 -7.66 20.95 24.61
CA ILE A 1039 -8.63 21.31 23.56
C ILE A 1039 -8.19 20.74 22.21
N MET A 1040 -6.92 20.92 21.83
CA MET A 1040 -6.38 20.34 20.60
C MET A 1040 -6.43 18.81 20.60
N GLY A 1041 -6.30 18.18 21.77
CA GLY A 1041 -6.48 16.74 21.87
C GLY A 1041 -7.86 16.29 21.40
N ARG A 1042 -8.90 17.14 21.49
CA ARG A 1042 -10.31 16.82 21.14
C ARG A 1042 -10.62 16.93 19.65
N ALA A 1043 -9.61 17.14 18.79
CA ALA A 1043 -9.79 17.23 17.34
C ALA A 1043 -10.62 16.06 16.78
N ALA A 1044 -11.57 16.37 15.91
CA ALA A 1044 -12.30 15.37 15.14
C ALA A 1044 -11.43 14.79 14.02
N LEU A 1045 -10.59 15.63 13.39
CA LEU A 1045 -9.69 15.24 12.30
C LEU A 1045 -8.45 16.15 12.27
N TRP A 1046 -7.30 15.56 11.94
CA TRP A 1046 -6.04 16.24 11.69
C TRP A 1046 -5.61 16.00 10.25
N PHE A 1047 -5.40 17.09 9.52
CA PHE A 1047 -4.87 17.15 8.18
C PHE A 1047 -3.40 17.57 8.24
N MET A 1048 -2.49 16.62 8.01
CA MET A 1048 -1.05 16.82 8.06
C MET A 1048 -0.56 17.26 6.66
N ARG A 1049 -0.11 18.50 6.50
CA ARG A 1049 0.27 19.11 5.21
C ARG A 1049 1.59 18.59 4.59
N PHE A 1050 2.06 17.39 4.95
CA PHE A 1050 3.28 16.78 4.43
C PHE A 1050 3.06 15.34 3.96
N ASP A 1051 3.95 14.85 3.10
CA ASP A 1051 3.96 13.47 2.59
C ASP A 1051 4.70 12.53 3.55
N PHE A 1052 4.30 11.26 3.59
CA PHE A 1052 4.91 10.24 4.47
C PHE A 1052 6.40 10.06 4.20
N ALA A 1053 6.87 10.33 2.97
CA ALA A 1053 8.28 10.27 2.60
C ALA A 1053 9.16 11.30 3.33
N PHE A 1054 8.58 12.36 3.89
CA PHE A 1054 9.30 13.39 4.65
C PHE A 1054 9.22 13.22 6.18
N GLU A 1055 8.47 12.23 6.68
CA GLU A 1055 8.26 11.99 8.11
C GLU A 1055 9.03 10.74 8.59
N PHE A 1056 9.46 10.74 9.84
CA PHE A 1056 10.08 9.56 10.46
C PHE A 1056 9.03 8.47 10.75
N PRO A 1057 9.35 7.17 10.57
CA PRO A 1057 8.39 6.10 10.78
C PRO A 1057 7.91 6.06 12.24
N ARG A 1058 6.64 6.40 12.46
CA ARG A 1058 5.98 6.35 13.77
C ARG A 1058 4.47 6.12 13.60
N PRO A 1059 3.79 5.53 14.60
CA PRO A 1059 2.34 5.38 14.56
C PRO A 1059 1.63 6.74 14.52
N LEU A 1060 0.58 6.84 13.72
CA LEU A 1060 -0.32 7.99 13.68
C LEU A 1060 -1.69 7.61 14.23
N MET A 1061 -2.42 8.60 14.76
CA MET A 1061 -3.79 8.37 15.22
C MET A 1061 -4.74 8.11 14.05
N PRO A 1062 -5.81 7.32 14.21
CA PRO A 1062 -6.76 7.03 13.12
C PRO A 1062 -7.47 8.27 12.54
N ASN A 1063 -7.48 9.38 13.27
CA ASN A 1063 -8.01 10.67 12.84
C ASN A 1063 -6.94 11.62 12.27
N MET A 1064 -5.73 11.12 11.94
CA MET A 1064 -4.67 11.87 11.27
C MET A 1064 -4.52 11.41 9.82
N VAL A 1065 -4.61 12.35 8.87
CA VAL A 1065 -4.51 12.10 7.43
C VAL A 1065 -3.41 12.97 6.83
N MET A 1066 -2.44 12.35 6.15
CA MET A 1066 -1.39 13.04 5.42
C MET A 1066 -1.90 13.50 4.06
N ILE A 1067 -1.73 14.79 3.75
CA ILE A 1067 -2.25 15.46 2.56
C ILE A 1067 -1.15 16.31 1.88
N GLY A 1068 0.08 15.78 1.80
CA GLY A 1068 1.18 16.44 1.09
C GLY A 1068 0.87 16.78 -0.38
N GLY A 1069 1.50 17.83 -0.93
CA GLY A 1069 1.42 18.15 -2.36
C GLY A 1069 0.27 19.07 -2.82
N MET A 1070 -0.61 19.54 -1.92
CA MET A 1070 -1.80 20.33 -2.32
C MET A 1070 -1.54 21.74 -2.85
N ALA A 1071 -0.36 22.32 -2.62
CA ALA A 1071 -0.03 23.69 -3.06
C ALA A 1071 0.27 23.79 -4.57
N THR A 1072 0.27 22.67 -5.30
CA THR A 1072 0.61 22.65 -6.72
C THR A 1072 -0.57 23.01 -7.60
N LYS A 1073 -0.29 23.60 -8.77
CA LYS A 1073 -1.33 24.06 -9.70
C LYS A 1073 -2.29 22.92 -10.05
N ASN A 1074 -3.59 23.21 -9.94
CA ASN A 1074 -4.61 22.24 -10.34
C ASN A 1074 -4.50 21.94 -11.84
N PRO A 1075 -4.46 20.65 -12.24
CA PRO A 1075 -4.52 20.28 -13.65
C PRO A 1075 -5.82 20.76 -14.31
N LYS A 1076 -5.82 20.95 -15.64
CA LYS A 1076 -7.08 21.18 -16.39
C LYS A 1076 -8.01 19.98 -16.14
N PRO A 1077 -9.26 20.17 -15.68
CA PRO A 1077 -10.17 19.06 -15.37
C PRO A 1077 -10.50 18.27 -16.65
N LEU A 1078 -10.41 16.94 -16.58
CA LEU A 1078 -10.87 16.06 -17.64
C LEU A 1078 -12.40 16.02 -17.60
N SER A 1079 -13.05 16.57 -18.63
CA SER A 1079 -14.51 16.72 -18.62
C SER A 1079 -15.26 15.40 -18.77
N GLN A 1080 -14.74 14.40 -19.52
CA GLN A 1080 -15.51 13.20 -19.89
C GLN A 1080 -14.71 11.91 -20.18
N VAL A 1081 -13.38 11.88 -20.07
CA VAL A 1081 -12.59 10.71 -20.53
C VAL A 1081 -12.63 9.54 -19.53
N SER A 1082 -13.10 8.37 -19.97
CA SER A 1082 -13.23 7.13 -19.17
C SER A 1082 -11.89 6.53 -18.68
N SER A 1083 -10.76 7.05 -19.15
CA SER A 1083 -9.40 6.57 -18.83
C SER A 1083 -9.08 6.67 -17.34
N HIS A 1084 -9.62 7.67 -16.63
CA HIS A 1084 -9.40 7.83 -15.18
C HIS A 1084 -10.02 6.66 -14.37
N LYS A 1085 -11.18 6.13 -14.80
CA LYS A 1085 -11.83 4.96 -14.18
C LYS A 1085 -11.11 3.64 -14.49
N TYR A 1086 -10.60 3.49 -15.71
CA TYR A 1086 -9.91 2.28 -16.16
C TYR A 1086 -8.60 2.02 -15.40
N ILE A 1087 -7.85 3.08 -15.06
CA ILE A 1087 -6.52 2.95 -14.47
C ILE A 1087 -6.60 2.78 -12.94
N CYS A 1088 -7.57 3.40 -12.28
CA CYS A 1088 -7.89 3.08 -10.88
C CYS A 1088 -8.33 1.61 -10.70
N MET A 1089 -8.94 0.97 -11.71
CA MET A 1089 -9.32 -0.45 -11.67
C MET A 1089 -8.12 -1.41 -11.71
N GLN A 1090 -7.02 -1.07 -12.39
CA GLN A 1090 -5.80 -1.89 -12.37
C GLN A 1090 -4.96 -1.70 -11.11
N LEU A 1091 -4.99 -0.51 -10.49
CA LEU A 1091 -4.22 -0.19 -9.28
C LEU A 1091 -4.88 -0.71 -7.98
N ASN A 1092 -6.20 -0.93 -7.97
CA ASN A 1092 -6.94 -1.38 -6.78
C ASN A 1092 -6.83 -2.87 -6.44
N VAL A 1093 -5.96 -3.63 -7.12
CA VAL A 1093 -5.69 -5.04 -6.78
C VAL A 1093 -4.66 -5.18 -5.63
N HIS A 1094 -4.11 -4.08 -5.10
CA HIS A 1094 -3.03 -4.11 -4.09
C HIS A 1094 -3.34 -3.53 -2.70
N LEU A 1095 -4.58 -3.11 -2.42
CA LEU A 1095 -4.96 -2.56 -1.10
C LEU A 1095 -6.37 -3.02 -0.70
N HIS A 1096 -6.54 -4.27 -0.24
CA HIS A 1096 -7.70 -4.66 0.56
C HIS A 1096 -7.51 -5.88 1.46
#